data_AF-A0A0C9X963-F1
#
_entry.id   AF-A0A0C9X963-F1
#
_cell.length_a   1.000
_cell.length_b   1.000
_cell.length_c   1.000
_cell.angle_alpha   90.00
_cell.angle_beta   90.00
_cell.angle_gamma   90.00
#
_symmetry.space_group_name_H-M   'P 1'
#
loop_
_entity.id
_entity.type
_entity.pdbx_description
1 polymer ?
#
loop_
_entity_poly.entity_id
_entity_poly.type
_entity_poly.pdbx_seq_one_letter_code
_entity_poly.pdbx_strand_id
1 'polypeptide(L)'
;MTFLEHLLSRRCFSSRPEPPLNLLRQKRNKFRFSRFPFYPPPSAKCIASMGKLKILTKLGRQSSELSRPVPLSPTPHLCTSNQQLNDTEVTRILHAISGAESDVAGLVQRIKTNPRDKVIQRQYLACVHFLEEHKGLLSPVRRLPYEILAQMFDVCANDLESCWTVPPWTLAHVSRRWRAVALSLPEIWGVVPPIRLSMKDKGKKFIPLLRELLHRSGEHPLSLHVSSDEVGIVNHPIFQLLITHCMRWRTVVMELEVRDFQALTQFIRRRLSSLYSLKLVVRMPHDGDYVLEPFSIAPMLREVEIDCPRIQLLLPWEQLTRYTERSTDPIGVLQVLSVSSEMNYFSYSTRAIIDIQGHLEPMTLTKITTLHLTFYNQWVSGTSIIASLTLPALSDLHVRSLNTSLVDDLIHMTLRSKCVLQKLSIHSLPVKGGLTRILLFTPFLTEFKCNDFVNDDIERLRAIPGSPSLAPRLRKLVIQSDTPMRELNEMIFSRHSGAENVALESLTLKFTSSVECFDAQCVLEGWDTVVTKLARVIGGWRADIEKELVIWVTRSRASSWDKAMMGVKATHRLGVEFRTLETYEFSDAKYIYHSGIHNVMKEVGNMAPGALPRVEGYNFRERARALVDKWQPLLFSDLPKRHWMRRGPTTLEYVSDCSVLRYSETGMLSIIFGVDMGGLDLYKVLRNAE
;
A
#
# COMPACT_ATOMS: atom_id res chain seq x y z
N MET A 1 -17.34 -28.68 -62.62
CA MET A 1 -16.27 -27.96 -63.34
C MET A 1 -15.07 -27.88 -62.38
N THR A 2 -14.16 -28.87 -62.34
CA THR A 2 -12.95 -29.05 -63.19
C THR A 2 -12.04 -27.83 -63.09
N PHE A 3 -10.80 -27.86 -62.58
CA PHE A 3 -9.67 -28.81 -62.66
C PHE A 3 -8.83 -28.72 -61.35
N LEU A 4 -8.39 -29.79 -60.65
CA LEU A 4 -7.35 -30.80 -60.99
C LEU A 4 -5.92 -30.20 -61.00
N GLU A 5 -4.85 -30.75 -60.41
CA GLU A 5 -4.60 -32.02 -59.71
C GLU A 5 -3.10 -32.09 -59.29
N HIS A 6 -2.74 -33.20 -58.63
CA HIS A 6 -1.42 -33.84 -58.41
C HIS A 6 -0.83 -33.69 -56.99
N LEU A 7 -0.57 -34.76 -56.22
CA LEU A 7 -0.52 -36.20 -56.54
C LEU A 7 -0.74 -37.05 -55.27
N LEU A 8 -1.58 -38.08 -55.42
CA LEU A 8 -1.91 -39.16 -54.48
C LEU A 8 -0.97 -40.37 -54.65
N SER A 9 -0.80 -41.16 -53.59
CA SER A 9 -0.64 -42.64 -53.58
C SER A 9 -0.10 -43.07 -52.20
N ARG A 10 -0.63 -44.04 -51.43
CA ARG A 10 -1.55 -45.16 -51.69
C ARG A 10 -2.00 -45.79 -50.34
N ARG A 11 -3.27 -46.21 -50.34
CA ARG A 11 -3.87 -47.46 -49.80
C ARG A 11 -3.90 -47.79 -48.29
N CYS A 12 -5.15 -47.99 -47.87
CA CYS A 12 -5.67 -48.68 -46.69
C CYS A 12 -5.11 -50.09 -46.47
N PHE A 13 -5.02 -50.52 -45.20
CA PHE A 13 -5.79 -51.65 -44.66
C PHE A 13 -5.74 -51.67 -43.11
N SER A 14 -6.82 -52.20 -42.55
CA SER A 14 -7.16 -52.38 -41.13
C SER A 14 -6.11 -53.06 -40.26
N SER A 15 -5.99 -52.64 -38.99
CA SER A 15 -6.08 -53.51 -37.80
C SER A 15 -5.68 -52.73 -36.54
N ARG A 16 -6.53 -52.78 -35.51
CA ARG A 16 -6.13 -52.44 -34.14
C ARG A 16 -5.25 -53.57 -33.62
N PRO A 17 -4.14 -53.26 -32.95
CA PRO A 17 -3.85 -53.91 -31.68
C PRO A 17 -3.39 -52.90 -30.60
N GLU A 18 -3.62 -53.28 -29.35
CA GLU A 18 -3.24 -52.57 -28.12
C GLU A 18 -1.74 -52.18 -28.08
N PRO A 19 -1.36 -51.07 -27.44
CA PRO A 19 0.04 -50.77 -27.15
C PRO A 19 0.51 -51.36 -25.81
N PRO A 20 1.80 -51.70 -25.70
CA PRO A 20 2.39 -52.42 -24.57
C PRO A 20 2.80 -51.50 -23.41
N LEU A 21 2.91 -52.14 -22.24
CA LEU A 21 3.47 -51.59 -21.01
C LEU A 21 4.94 -51.15 -21.16
N ASN A 22 5.21 -49.97 -20.58
CA ASN A 22 6.44 -49.55 -19.90
C ASN A 22 7.72 -49.31 -20.73
N LEU A 23 8.06 -48.03 -20.88
CA LEU A 23 9.36 -47.46 -20.44
C LEU A 23 9.42 -45.94 -20.69
N LEU A 24 8.81 -45.14 -19.80
CA LEU A 24 9.23 -43.75 -19.60
C LEU A 24 9.12 -43.40 -18.11
N ARG A 25 10.25 -43.53 -17.40
CA ARG A 25 10.51 -42.83 -16.14
C ARG A 25 10.55 -41.33 -16.41
N GLN A 26 9.39 -40.67 -16.49
CA GLN A 26 9.30 -39.23 -16.30
C GLN A 26 9.10 -38.95 -14.82
N LYS A 27 10.09 -38.29 -14.22
CA LYS A 27 10.03 -37.75 -12.86
C LYS A 27 8.75 -36.90 -12.72
N ARG A 28 7.82 -37.38 -11.88
CA ARG A 28 6.75 -36.57 -11.28
C ARG A 28 7.37 -35.36 -10.60
N ASN A 29 7.44 -34.23 -11.30
CA ASN A 29 7.58 -32.93 -10.64
C ASN A 29 6.25 -32.66 -9.93
N LYS A 30 6.26 -32.83 -8.61
CA LYS A 30 5.24 -32.29 -7.71
C LYS A 30 5.07 -30.81 -8.05
N PHE A 31 3.95 -30.42 -8.64
CA PHE A 31 3.53 -29.03 -8.69
C PHE A 31 3.37 -28.55 -7.24
N ARG A 32 4.41 -27.89 -6.72
CA ARG A 32 4.32 -27.11 -5.50
C ARG A 32 3.43 -25.92 -5.82
N PHE A 33 2.26 -25.87 -5.20
CA PHE A 33 1.46 -24.66 -5.06
C PHE A 33 2.39 -23.53 -4.60
N SER A 34 2.70 -22.60 -5.50
CA SER A 34 3.42 -21.37 -5.19
C SER A 34 2.50 -20.49 -4.36
N ARG A 35 2.71 -20.49 -3.04
CA ARG A 35 2.18 -19.44 -2.15
C ARG A 35 2.77 -18.11 -2.62
N PHE A 36 1.93 -17.23 -3.18
CA PHE A 36 2.29 -15.84 -3.44
C PHE A 36 2.28 -15.04 -2.12
N PRO A 37 3.10 -13.98 -2.03
CA PRO A 37 3.39 -13.32 -0.77
C PRO A 37 2.16 -12.52 -0.31
N PHE A 38 1.46 -13.07 0.67
CA PHE A 38 0.66 -12.26 1.60
C PHE A 38 1.63 -11.33 2.33
N TYR A 39 1.39 -10.02 2.27
CA TYR A 39 1.95 -9.12 3.27
C TYR A 39 1.47 -9.61 4.64
N PRO A 40 2.35 -10.08 5.53
CA PRO A 40 1.92 -10.39 6.88
C PRO A 40 1.53 -9.06 7.55
N PRO A 41 0.47 -9.02 8.37
CA PRO A 41 0.34 -7.93 9.33
C PRO A 41 1.63 -7.90 10.17
N PRO A 42 2.08 -6.73 10.63
CA PRO A 42 3.32 -6.61 11.40
C PRO A 42 3.30 -7.67 12.50
N SER A 43 4.29 -8.55 12.49
CA SER A 43 4.37 -9.68 13.42
C SER A 43 4.11 -9.21 14.85
N ALA A 44 3.54 -10.05 15.72
CA ALA A 44 3.36 -9.74 17.14
C ALA A 44 4.64 -9.24 17.85
N LYS A 45 5.83 -9.41 17.24
CA LYS A 45 7.11 -8.82 17.67
C LYS A 45 7.23 -7.29 17.43
N CYS A 46 6.52 -6.71 16.46
CA CYS A 46 6.46 -5.26 16.24
C CYS A 46 5.51 -4.56 17.23
N ILE A 47 4.39 -5.21 17.60
CA ILE A 47 3.50 -4.70 18.66
C ILE A 47 4.19 -4.84 20.04
N ALA A 48 5.00 -5.89 20.23
CA ALA A 48 5.83 -6.05 21.43
C ALA A 48 7.08 -5.14 21.46
N SER A 49 7.49 -4.50 20.35
CA SER A 49 8.64 -3.58 20.34
C SER A 49 8.24 -2.14 20.67
N MET A 50 7.01 -1.72 20.38
CA MET A 50 6.48 -0.42 20.83
C MET A 50 6.18 -0.40 22.35
N GLY A 51 6.00 -1.58 22.97
CA GLY A 51 5.90 -1.73 24.44
C GLY A 51 7.24 -1.78 25.19
N LYS A 52 8.38 -1.54 24.51
CA LYS A 52 9.72 -1.58 25.12
C LYS A 52 10.58 -0.38 24.72
N LEU A 53 10.02 0.83 24.71
CA LEU A 53 10.79 1.98 25.18
C LEU A 53 10.95 1.81 26.69
N LYS A 54 11.94 1.00 27.09
CA LYS A 54 12.52 1.13 28.43
C LYS A 54 13.09 2.54 28.47
N ILE A 55 12.31 3.50 28.98
CA ILE A 55 12.85 4.73 29.53
C ILE A 55 13.98 4.28 30.44
N LEU A 56 15.20 4.69 30.11
CA LEU A 56 16.39 4.42 30.89
C LEU A 56 16.27 5.20 32.21
N THR A 57 15.47 4.68 33.15
CA THR A 57 15.38 5.15 34.54
C THR A 57 16.62 4.74 35.36
N LYS A 58 17.80 4.71 34.72
CA LYS A 58 19.10 4.43 35.35
C LYS A 58 19.97 5.69 35.42
N LEU A 59 19.40 6.81 35.87
CA LEU A 59 20.18 7.95 36.36
C LEU A 59 19.85 8.36 37.79
N GLY A 60 18.87 7.71 38.44
CA GLY A 60 18.46 8.02 39.81
C GLY A 60 19.45 7.66 40.94
N ARG A 61 20.72 7.36 40.64
CA ARG A 61 21.73 7.02 41.68
C ARG A 61 23.13 7.62 41.48
N GLN A 62 23.33 8.56 40.56
CA GLN A 62 24.65 9.24 40.38
C GLN A 62 24.53 10.76 40.41
N SER A 63 23.67 11.30 41.28
CA SER A 63 23.46 12.74 41.47
C SER A 63 24.52 13.42 42.35
N SER A 64 25.54 12.70 42.85
CA SER A 64 26.49 13.23 43.84
C SER A 64 27.78 13.84 43.28
N GLU A 65 27.99 13.90 41.96
CA GLU A 65 29.25 14.40 41.35
C GLU A 65 29.06 15.41 40.21
N LEU A 66 27.99 16.21 40.25
CA LEU A 66 27.77 17.30 39.29
C LEU A 66 27.99 18.65 39.97
N SER A 67 29.01 19.41 39.53
CA SER A 67 29.34 20.75 40.06
C SER A 67 28.26 21.82 39.81
N ARG A 68 27.21 21.48 39.04
CA ARG A 68 25.91 22.18 39.00
C ARG A 68 24.81 21.11 38.87
N PRO A 69 23.80 21.08 39.75
CA PRO A 69 22.75 20.08 39.68
C PRO A 69 21.92 20.25 38.40
N VAL A 70 21.42 19.12 37.86
CA VAL A 70 20.40 19.09 36.80
C VAL A 70 19.24 20.03 37.20
N PRO A 71 18.64 20.80 36.27
CA PRO A 71 17.49 21.64 36.59
C PRO A 71 16.40 20.79 37.24
N LEU A 72 16.00 21.14 38.47
CA LEU A 72 14.91 20.46 39.14
C LEU A 72 13.61 20.82 38.41
N SER A 73 12.75 19.83 38.17
CA SER A 73 11.44 20.09 37.57
C SER A 73 10.65 21.04 38.47
N PRO A 74 10.09 22.14 37.93
CA PRO A 74 9.21 23.04 38.69
C PRO A 74 7.88 22.37 39.07
N THR A 75 7.56 21.23 38.45
CA THR A 75 6.30 20.49 38.64
C THR A 75 6.55 18.97 38.66
N PRO A 76 7.24 18.41 39.68
CA PRO A 76 7.62 16.99 39.70
C PRO A 76 6.42 16.03 39.69
N HIS A 77 5.27 16.47 40.21
CA HIS A 77 4.01 15.70 40.20
C HIS A 77 3.45 15.51 38.78
N LEU A 78 3.73 16.41 37.84
CA LEU A 78 3.27 16.31 36.45
C LEU A 78 4.18 15.45 35.57
N CYS A 79 5.43 15.22 35.99
CA CYS A 79 6.33 14.26 35.35
C CYS A 79 5.87 12.81 35.54
N THR A 80 5.09 12.54 36.58
CA THR A 80 4.57 11.21 36.92
C THR A 80 3.07 11.06 36.67
N SER A 81 2.40 12.12 36.18
CA SER A 81 0.95 12.18 36.02
C SER A 81 0.54 12.83 34.68
N ASN A 82 -0.64 12.46 34.19
CA ASN A 82 -1.27 13.06 33.00
C ASN A 82 -2.39 14.03 33.39
N GLN A 83 -2.25 14.69 34.54
CA GLN A 83 -3.20 15.70 35.01
C GLN A 83 -3.16 16.94 34.12
N GLN A 84 -4.32 17.59 33.96
CA GLN A 84 -4.41 18.85 33.24
C GLN A 84 -3.65 19.95 33.99
N LEU A 85 -2.86 20.71 33.24
CA LEU A 85 -2.12 21.86 33.75
C LEU A 85 -3.05 23.01 34.08
N ASN A 86 -2.78 23.71 35.18
CA ASN A 86 -3.33 25.04 35.40
C ASN A 86 -2.43 26.12 34.78
N ASP A 87 -2.97 27.33 34.60
CA ASP A 87 -2.25 28.42 33.91
C ASP A 87 -0.93 28.78 34.61
N THR A 88 -0.89 28.73 35.95
CA THR A 88 0.32 29.01 36.72
C THR A 88 1.42 27.96 36.52
N GLU A 89 1.05 26.68 36.39
CA GLU A 89 1.96 25.58 36.09
C GLU A 89 2.48 25.69 34.65
N VAL A 90 1.62 26.05 33.70
CA VAL A 90 2.03 26.33 32.31
C VAL A 90 3.10 27.43 32.28
N THR A 91 2.87 28.55 32.97
CA THR A 91 3.85 29.65 33.04
C THR A 91 5.17 29.19 33.66
N ARG A 92 5.13 28.42 34.76
CA ARG A 92 6.35 27.88 35.40
C ARG A 92 7.12 26.94 34.49
N ILE A 93 6.44 26.07 33.75
CA ILE A 93 7.06 25.14 32.81
C ILE A 93 7.66 25.88 31.62
N LEU A 94 6.96 26.87 31.05
CA LEU A 94 7.49 27.71 29.98
C LEU A 94 8.75 28.47 30.41
N HIS A 95 8.75 29.03 31.62
CA HIS A 95 9.93 29.68 32.17
C HIS A 95 11.11 28.71 32.35
N ALA A 96 10.84 27.50 32.86
CA ALA A 96 11.86 26.47 33.00
C ALA A 96 12.41 25.96 31.64
N ILE A 97 11.55 25.85 30.62
CA ILE A 97 11.95 25.52 29.25
C ILE A 97 12.87 26.62 28.70
N SER A 98 12.48 27.89 28.84
CA SER A 98 13.28 29.02 28.36
C SER A 98 14.67 29.07 29.02
N GLY A 99 14.73 28.85 30.34
CA GLY A 99 16.00 28.75 31.07
C GLY A 99 16.87 27.60 30.55
N ALA A 100 16.29 26.40 30.37
CA ALA A 100 17.01 25.24 29.86
C ALA A 100 17.44 25.39 28.39
N GLU A 101 16.68 26.09 27.54
CA GLU A 101 17.06 26.41 26.16
C GLU A 101 18.27 27.36 26.13
N SER A 102 18.31 28.35 27.03
CA SER A 102 19.47 29.23 27.20
C SER A 102 20.71 28.45 27.66
N ASP A 103 20.54 27.52 28.61
CA ASP A 103 21.63 26.66 29.08
C ASP A 103 22.16 25.74 27.96
N VAL A 104 21.26 25.15 27.16
CA VAL A 104 21.63 24.34 25.99
C VAL A 104 22.41 25.18 24.97
N ALA A 105 21.98 26.41 24.68
CA ALA A 105 22.69 27.30 23.76
C ALA A 105 24.13 27.60 24.25
N GLY A 106 24.30 27.86 25.56
CA GLY A 106 25.61 28.05 26.17
C GLY A 106 26.47 26.78 26.14
N LEU A 107 25.88 25.61 26.40
CA LEU A 107 26.59 24.32 26.33
C LEU A 107 27.01 23.96 24.91
N VAL A 108 26.21 24.25 23.89
CA VAL A 108 26.57 24.04 22.48
C VAL A 108 27.81 24.84 22.09
N GLN A 109 27.93 26.09 22.52
CA GLN A 109 29.13 26.90 22.27
C GLN A 109 30.36 26.31 22.95
N ARG A 110 30.21 25.83 24.19
CA ARG A 110 31.31 25.19 24.93
C ARG A 110 31.73 23.84 24.34
N ILE A 111 30.79 23.05 23.80
CA ILE A 111 31.07 21.81 23.07
C ILE A 111 31.86 22.10 21.79
N LYS A 112 31.53 23.19 21.07
CA LYS A 112 32.30 23.61 19.88
C LYS A 112 33.76 23.93 20.23
N THR A 113 34.00 24.58 21.38
CA THR A 113 35.35 24.93 21.83
C THR A 113 36.13 23.77 22.45
N ASN A 114 35.45 22.80 23.07
CA ASN A 114 36.09 21.66 23.71
C ASN A 114 35.27 20.36 23.54
N PRO A 115 35.35 19.71 22.36
CA PRO A 115 34.47 18.61 22.00
C PRO A 115 34.73 17.31 22.77
N ARG A 116 35.88 17.16 23.45
CA ARG A 116 36.24 15.95 24.21
C ARG A 116 35.86 16.01 25.69
N ASP A 117 35.29 17.12 26.16
CA ASP A 117 34.87 17.28 27.55
C ASP A 117 33.60 16.47 27.85
N LYS A 118 33.79 15.34 28.55
CA LYS A 118 32.71 14.42 28.93
C LYS A 118 31.73 15.04 29.94
N VAL A 119 32.13 16.05 30.71
CA VAL A 119 31.27 16.72 31.69
C VAL A 119 30.26 17.60 30.97
N ILE A 120 30.72 18.37 29.98
CA ILE A 120 29.86 19.26 29.18
C ILE A 120 28.87 18.44 28.34
N GLN A 121 29.31 17.33 27.75
CA GLN A 121 28.41 16.42 27.02
C GLN A 121 27.32 15.82 27.90
N ARG A 122 27.66 15.40 29.14
CA ARG A 122 26.67 14.88 30.09
C ARG A 122 25.67 15.96 30.50
N GLN A 123 26.12 17.19 30.75
CA GLN A 123 25.24 18.32 31.06
C GLN A 123 24.30 18.64 29.91
N TYR A 124 24.80 18.65 28.66
CA TYR A 124 23.99 18.85 27.47
C TYR A 124 22.90 17.78 27.34
N LEU A 125 23.25 16.50 27.48
CA LEU A 125 22.27 15.40 27.43
C LEU A 125 21.21 15.51 28.53
N ALA A 126 21.59 15.92 29.73
CA ALA A 126 20.65 16.14 30.84
C ALA A 126 19.67 17.30 30.55
N CYS A 127 20.16 18.43 30.03
CA CYS A 127 19.31 19.56 29.67
C CYS A 127 18.39 19.25 28.48
N VAL A 128 18.87 18.50 27.48
CA VAL A 128 18.03 18.05 26.36
C VAL A 128 16.92 17.12 26.85
N HIS A 129 17.23 16.14 27.71
CA HIS A 129 16.22 15.27 28.30
C HIS A 129 15.20 16.06 29.12
N PHE A 130 15.65 17.04 29.92
CA PHE A 130 14.77 17.93 30.66
C PHE A 130 13.83 18.69 29.71
N LEU A 131 14.34 19.24 28.61
CA LEU A 131 13.53 19.94 27.61
C LEU A 131 12.49 19.04 26.96
N GLU A 132 12.88 17.82 26.55
CA GLU A 132 11.96 16.85 25.95
C GLU A 132 10.81 16.51 26.90
N GLU A 133 11.13 16.22 28.16
CA GLU A 133 10.14 15.88 29.18
C GLU A 133 9.17 17.05 29.44
N HIS A 134 9.68 18.26 29.61
CA HIS A 134 8.88 19.44 29.95
C HIS A 134 8.09 19.99 28.76
N LYS A 135 8.62 19.90 27.53
CA LYS A 135 7.84 20.16 26.31
C LYS A 135 6.71 19.14 26.15
N GLY A 136 6.96 17.88 26.52
CA GLY A 136 5.94 16.83 26.59
C GLY A 136 4.81 17.15 27.57
N LEU A 137 5.10 17.80 28.71
CA LEU A 137 4.08 18.25 29.66
C LEU A 137 3.10 19.24 29.01
N LEU A 138 3.57 20.13 28.13
CA LEU A 138 2.74 21.12 27.44
C LEU A 138 1.97 20.56 26.23
N SER A 139 2.03 19.25 25.99
CA SER A 139 1.35 18.61 24.87
C SER A 139 -0.15 18.96 24.83
N PRO A 140 -0.69 19.36 23.66
CA PRO A 140 -2.11 19.68 23.50
C PRO A 140 -3.05 18.57 23.99
N VAL A 141 -2.60 17.31 23.90
CA VAL A 141 -3.38 16.12 24.28
C VAL A 141 -3.84 16.12 25.74
N ARG A 142 -3.11 16.81 26.63
CA ARG A 142 -3.48 16.94 28.06
C ARG A 142 -4.62 17.93 28.31
N ARG A 143 -4.92 18.79 27.33
CA ARG A 143 -5.96 19.83 27.39
C ARG A 143 -7.19 19.51 26.56
N LEU A 144 -7.16 18.43 25.77
CA LEU A 144 -8.28 18.07 24.91
C LEU A 144 -9.55 17.76 25.74
N PRO A 145 -10.70 18.38 25.43
CA PRO A 145 -11.98 18.06 26.05
C PRO A 145 -12.35 16.57 25.91
N TYR A 146 -13.25 16.09 26.76
CA TYR A 146 -13.68 14.68 26.75
C TYR A 146 -14.34 14.31 25.40
N GLU A 147 -15.06 15.26 24.83
CA GLU A 147 -15.80 15.15 23.56
C GLU A 147 -14.83 14.96 22.38
N ILE A 148 -13.71 15.69 22.38
CA ILE A 148 -12.70 15.56 21.32
C ILE A 148 -11.96 14.23 21.45
N LEU A 149 -11.62 13.81 22.67
CA LEU A 149 -11.04 12.48 22.90
C LEU A 149 -12.00 11.38 22.47
N ALA A 150 -13.30 11.54 22.73
CA ALA A 150 -14.32 10.58 22.31
C ALA A 150 -14.39 10.46 20.78
N GLN A 151 -14.44 11.58 20.06
CA GLN A 151 -14.43 11.58 18.59
C GLN A 151 -13.16 10.92 18.03
N MET A 152 -11.99 11.21 18.62
CA MET A 152 -10.75 10.55 18.22
C MET A 152 -10.82 9.03 18.43
N PHE A 153 -11.37 8.58 19.55
CA PHE A 153 -11.48 7.15 19.85
C PHE A 153 -12.48 6.45 18.94
N ASP A 154 -13.60 7.10 18.62
CA ASP A 154 -14.59 6.60 17.67
C ASP A 154 -14.01 6.44 16.26
N VAL A 155 -13.24 7.43 15.78
CA VAL A 155 -12.52 7.31 14.51
C VAL A 155 -11.54 6.13 14.52
N CYS A 156 -10.80 5.93 15.62
CA CYS A 156 -9.92 4.77 15.76
C CYS A 156 -10.66 3.42 15.79
N ALA A 157 -11.92 3.39 16.25
CA ALA A 157 -12.73 2.18 16.32
C ALA A 157 -13.46 1.88 15.01
N ASN A 158 -13.83 2.90 14.23
CA ASN A 158 -14.63 2.74 13.01
C ASN A 158 -13.79 2.64 11.72
N ASP A 159 -12.49 2.96 11.76
CA ASP A 159 -11.61 2.76 10.61
C ASP A 159 -11.25 1.27 10.45
N LEU A 160 -11.91 0.60 9.50
CA LEU A 160 -11.81 -0.85 9.26
C LEU A 160 -10.39 -1.36 8.96
N GLU A 161 -9.46 -0.52 8.49
CA GLU A 161 -8.06 -0.93 8.30
C GLU A 161 -7.22 -0.82 9.58
N SER A 162 -7.53 0.13 10.47
CA SER A 162 -6.79 0.38 11.71
C SER A 162 -7.41 -0.24 12.97
N CYS A 163 -8.73 -0.42 13.02
CA CYS A 163 -9.49 -0.88 14.18
C CYS A 163 -9.13 -2.31 14.63
N TRP A 164 -8.66 -3.15 13.70
CA TRP A 164 -8.21 -4.51 14.00
C TRP A 164 -6.79 -4.56 14.57
N THR A 165 -6.02 -3.48 14.44
CA THR A 165 -4.59 -3.47 14.78
C THR A 165 -4.30 -2.87 16.16
N VAL A 166 -5.19 -2.02 16.68
CA VAL A 166 -5.03 -1.38 17.99
C VAL A 166 -6.21 -1.74 18.90
N PRO A 167 -6.00 -2.62 19.90
CA PRO A 167 -7.09 -2.99 20.78
C PRO A 167 -7.60 -1.81 21.63
N PRO A 168 -8.90 -1.78 21.99
CA PRO A 168 -9.52 -0.66 22.73
C PRO A 168 -8.86 -0.37 24.09
N TRP A 169 -8.30 -1.40 24.74
CA TRP A 169 -7.60 -1.24 26.01
C TRP A 169 -6.33 -0.39 25.90
N THR A 170 -5.74 -0.29 24.70
CA THR A 170 -4.57 0.59 24.46
C THR A 170 -4.94 2.04 24.78
N LEU A 171 -6.10 2.50 24.32
CA LEU A 171 -6.63 3.83 24.62
C LEU A 171 -6.89 3.98 26.12
N ALA A 172 -7.51 2.98 26.73
CA ALA A 172 -7.79 2.99 28.16
C ALA A 172 -6.54 2.94 29.06
N HIS A 173 -5.36 2.60 28.52
CA HIS A 173 -4.12 2.45 29.29
C HIS A 173 -3.19 3.67 29.22
N VAL A 174 -3.50 4.67 28.39
CA VAL A 174 -2.65 5.87 28.24
C VAL A 174 -2.67 6.76 29.49
N SER A 175 -3.86 7.09 29.99
CA SER A 175 -4.03 7.98 31.16
C SER A 175 -5.32 7.68 31.91
N ARG A 176 -5.48 8.20 33.14
CA ARG A 176 -6.74 8.09 33.88
C ARG A 176 -7.90 8.76 33.13
N ARG A 177 -7.64 9.92 32.49
CA ARG A 177 -8.62 10.65 31.68
C ARG A 177 -9.06 9.84 30.47
N TRP A 178 -8.10 9.30 29.71
CA TRP A 178 -8.39 8.46 28.55
C TRP A 178 -9.13 7.19 28.95
N ARG A 179 -8.79 6.60 30.09
CA ARG A 179 -9.54 5.47 30.66
C ARG A 179 -10.99 5.85 30.93
N ALA A 180 -11.26 7.00 31.54
CA ALA A 180 -12.62 7.45 31.82
C ALA A 180 -13.42 7.65 30.53
N VAL A 181 -12.84 8.31 29.51
CA VAL A 181 -13.47 8.47 28.19
C VAL A 181 -13.72 7.12 27.54
N ALA A 182 -12.71 6.25 27.47
CA ALA A 182 -12.84 4.93 26.83
C ALA A 182 -13.93 4.08 27.50
N LEU A 183 -14.03 4.10 28.83
CA LEU A 183 -15.06 3.36 29.57
C LEU A 183 -16.47 3.94 29.37
N SER A 184 -16.60 5.21 29.01
CA SER A 184 -17.89 5.85 28.70
C SER A 184 -18.42 5.58 27.29
N LEU A 185 -17.64 4.92 26.43
CA LEU A 185 -17.96 4.71 25.02
C LEU A 185 -18.10 3.20 24.73
N PRO A 186 -19.31 2.63 24.78
CA PRO A 186 -19.51 1.21 24.48
C PRO A 186 -19.10 0.82 23.05
N GLU A 187 -19.23 1.73 22.07
CA GLU A 187 -18.91 1.47 20.66
C GLU A 187 -17.49 0.95 20.44
N ILE A 188 -16.49 1.55 21.10
CA ILE A 188 -15.09 1.15 20.90
C ILE A 188 -14.82 -0.25 21.44
N TRP A 189 -15.60 -0.72 22.41
CA TRP A 189 -15.51 -2.10 22.93
C TRP A 189 -16.27 -3.10 22.07
N GLY A 190 -17.09 -2.65 21.11
CA GLY A 190 -17.77 -3.52 20.15
C GLY A 190 -16.82 -4.12 19.10
N VAL A 191 -15.61 -3.58 18.95
CA VAL A 191 -14.60 -4.08 18.02
C VAL A 191 -13.72 -5.12 18.71
N VAL A 192 -13.95 -6.39 18.39
CA VAL A 192 -13.14 -7.49 18.94
C VAL A 192 -11.84 -7.60 18.13
N PRO A 193 -10.66 -7.61 18.76
CA PRO A 193 -9.40 -7.79 18.03
C PRO A 193 -9.39 -9.09 17.21
N PRO A 194 -8.65 -9.17 16.09
CA PRO A 194 -8.57 -10.40 15.30
C PRO A 194 -8.11 -11.60 16.11
N ILE A 195 -8.87 -12.67 16.06
CA ILE A 195 -8.61 -13.90 16.81
C ILE A 195 -8.23 -15.00 15.82
N ARG A 196 -6.99 -15.48 15.92
CA ARG A 196 -6.57 -16.72 15.28
C ARG A 196 -6.72 -17.88 16.25
N LEU A 197 -7.68 -18.76 16.00
CA LEU A 197 -7.99 -19.90 16.84
C LEU A 197 -7.04 -21.08 16.58
N SER A 198 -6.61 -21.74 17.64
CA SER A 198 -5.89 -23.02 17.59
C SER A 198 -6.45 -23.96 18.65
N MET A 199 -6.72 -25.21 18.30
CA MET A 199 -7.24 -26.20 19.24
C MET A 199 -6.26 -26.54 20.36
N LYS A 200 -4.96 -26.25 20.17
CA LYS A 200 -3.92 -26.39 21.20
C LYS A 200 -4.05 -25.34 22.29
N ASP A 201 -4.43 -24.13 21.94
CA ASP A 201 -4.64 -23.03 22.89
C ASP A 201 -6.12 -22.74 23.06
N LYS A 202 -6.73 -23.30 24.12
CA LYS A 202 -8.15 -23.07 24.45
C LYS A 202 -8.46 -21.64 24.90
N GLY A 203 -7.49 -20.72 24.87
CA GLY A 203 -7.72 -19.31 25.13
C GLY A 203 -7.93 -18.97 26.59
N LYS A 204 -7.47 -19.80 27.53
CA LYS A 204 -7.76 -19.66 28.97
C LYS A 204 -7.41 -18.27 29.51
N LYS A 205 -6.32 -17.67 29.03
CA LYS A 205 -5.89 -16.31 29.43
C LYS A 205 -6.65 -15.20 28.71
N PHE A 206 -7.15 -15.46 27.51
CA PHE A 206 -7.85 -14.47 26.69
C PHE A 206 -9.34 -14.39 27.02
N ILE A 207 -9.97 -15.50 27.44
CA ILE A 207 -11.40 -15.54 27.77
C ILE A 207 -11.81 -14.47 28.80
N PRO A 208 -11.10 -14.25 29.92
CA PRO A 208 -11.46 -13.20 30.88
C PRO A 208 -11.44 -11.81 30.24
N LEU A 209 -10.43 -11.53 29.40
CA LEU A 209 -10.31 -10.27 28.67
C LEU A 209 -11.45 -10.09 27.66
N LEU A 210 -11.80 -11.15 26.93
CA LEU A 210 -12.89 -11.13 25.97
C LEU A 210 -14.25 -10.93 26.68
N ARG A 211 -14.48 -11.57 27.83
CA ARG A 211 -15.69 -11.35 28.64
C ARG A 211 -15.81 -9.89 29.08
N GLU A 212 -14.70 -9.30 29.54
CA GLU A 212 -14.68 -7.90 29.95
C GLU A 212 -14.96 -6.96 28.77
N LEU A 213 -14.39 -7.24 27.60
CA LEU A 213 -14.66 -6.47 26.38
C LEU A 213 -16.14 -6.57 25.98
N LEU A 214 -16.69 -7.80 25.93
CA LEU A 214 -18.09 -8.03 25.62
C LEU A 214 -19.02 -7.37 26.65
N HIS A 215 -18.62 -7.34 27.92
CA HIS A 215 -19.37 -6.66 28.97
C HIS A 215 -19.38 -5.13 28.76
N ARG A 216 -18.22 -4.52 28.50
CA ARG A 216 -18.10 -3.07 28.26
C ARG A 216 -18.79 -2.60 26.99
N SER A 217 -18.88 -3.48 25.98
CA SER A 217 -19.62 -3.19 24.76
C SER A 217 -21.14 -3.08 24.98
N GLY A 218 -21.66 -3.49 26.13
CA GLY A 218 -23.09 -3.39 26.45
C GLY A 218 -23.94 -4.12 25.41
N GLU A 219 -24.93 -3.42 24.84
CA GLU A 219 -25.76 -3.91 23.72
C GLU A 219 -25.28 -3.41 22.36
N HIS A 220 -24.12 -2.74 22.30
CA HIS A 220 -23.61 -2.19 21.05
C HIS A 220 -23.30 -3.31 20.04
N PRO A 221 -23.48 -3.08 18.72
CA PRO A 221 -23.13 -4.05 17.71
C PRO A 221 -21.66 -4.47 17.74
N LEU A 222 -21.38 -5.72 17.36
CA LEU A 222 -20.06 -6.34 17.41
C LEU A 222 -19.45 -6.46 16.02
N SER A 223 -18.17 -6.09 15.93
CA SER A 223 -17.31 -6.31 14.77
C SER A 223 -16.29 -7.41 15.11
N LEU A 224 -16.30 -8.50 14.35
CA LEU A 224 -15.48 -9.69 14.61
C LEU A 224 -14.59 -10.07 13.41
N HIS A 225 -13.36 -10.50 13.70
CA HIS A 225 -12.49 -11.20 12.76
C HIS A 225 -11.97 -12.49 13.39
N VAL A 226 -12.39 -13.63 12.84
CA VAL A 226 -12.01 -14.96 13.32
C VAL A 226 -11.34 -15.74 12.19
N SER A 227 -10.15 -16.26 12.45
CA SER A 227 -9.41 -17.11 11.51
C SER A 227 -8.91 -18.38 12.18
N SER A 228 -8.75 -19.45 11.40
CA SER A 228 -8.02 -20.64 11.81
C SER A 228 -7.53 -21.41 10.60
N ASP A 229 -6.52 -22.27 10.80
CA ASP A 229 -6.08 -23.28 9.82
C ASP A 229 -6.53 -24.70 10.21
N GLU A 230 -7.10 -24.85 11.41
CA GLU A 230 -7.52 -26.13 11.98
C GLU A 230 -8.99 -26.42 11.66
N VAL A 231 -9.47 -27.62 12.02
CA VAL A 231 -10.85 -28.10 11.83
C VAL A 231 -11.52 -28.30 13.18
N GLY A 232 -12.83 -28.10 13.25
CA GLY A 232 -13.61 -28.30 14.48
C GLY A 232 -13.49 -27.11 15.44
N ILE A 233 -13.12 -25.95 14.90
CA ILE A 233 -12.91 -24.72 15.67
C ILE A 233 -14.24 -24.15 16.17
N VAL A 234 -15.37 -24.58 15.60
CA VAL A 234 -16.69 -24.22 16.13
C VAL A 234 -16.81 -24.55 17.60
N ASN A 235 -16.20 -25.66 18.04
CA ASN A 235 -16.20 -26.09 19.44
C ASN A 235 -15.13 -25.39 20.30
N HIS A 236 -14.39 -24.43 19.75
CA HIS A 236 -13.37 -23.70 20.49
C HIS A 236 -14.03 -22.79 21.55
N PRO A 237 -13.58 -22.78 22.82
CA PRO A 237 -14.21 -21.99 23.89
C PRO A 237 -14.34 -20.49 23.61
N ILE A 238 -13.30 -19.87 23.02
CA ILE A 238 -13.38 -18.47 22.56
C ILE A 238 -14.50 -18.29 21.54
N PHE A 239 -14.62 -19.19 20.55
CA PHE A 239 -15.59 -19.01 19.49
C PHE A 239 -17.02 -19.28 19.97
N GLN A 240 -17.19 -20.29 20.83
CA GLN A 240 -18.44 -20.54 21.54
C GLN A 240 -18.89 -19.30 22.32
N LEU A 241 -17.97 -18.62 23.03
CA LEU A 241 -18.29 -17.36 23.71
C LEU A 241 -18.77 -16.29 22.71
N LEU A 242 -18.09 -16.09 21.58
CA LEU A 242 -18.54 -15.13 20.56
C LEU A 242 -19.91 -15.48 19.98
N ILE A 243 -20.15 -16.77 19.71
CA ILE A 243 -21.42 -17.32 19.19
C ILE A 243 -22.58 -17.02 20.14
N THR A 244 -22.34 -16.98 21.46
CA THR A 244 -23.42 -16.62 22.41
C THR A 244 -23.97 -15.20 22.17
N HIS A 245 -23.18 -14.31 21.60
CA HIS A 245 -23.54 -12.92 21.30
C HIS A 245 -23.88 -12.67 19.81
N CYS A 246 -24.22 -13.71 19.02
CA CYS A 246 -24.41 -13.59 17.57
C CYS A 246 -25.51 -12.63 17.10
N MET A 247 -26.52 -12.34 17.94
CA MET A 247 -27.56 -11.35 17.66
C MET A 247 -27.04 -9.93 17.50
N ARG A 248 -25.88 -9.64 18.10
CA ARG A 248 -25.23 -8.34 18.05
C ARG A 248 -24.17 -8.25 16.96
N TRP A 249 -23.83 -9.34 16.27
CA TRP A 249 -22.84 -9.31 15.20
C TRP A 249 -23.33 -8.40 14.07
N ARG A 250 -22.53 -7.39 13.73
CA ARG A 250 -22.82 -6.42 12.64
C ARG A 250 -21.84 -6.56 11.49
N THR A 251 -20.56 -6.67 11.79
CA THR A 251 -19.50 -6.87 10.79
C THR A 251 -18.74 -8.13 11.14
N VAL A 252 -18.70 -9.10 10.23
CA VAL A 252 -18.12 -10.42 10.48
C VAL A 252 -17.14 -10.77 9.37
N VAL A 253 -15.89 -11.01 9.75
CA VAL A 253 -14.87 -11.58 8.88
C VAL A 253 -14.51 -12.97 9.39
N MET A 254 -14.68 -14.00 8.57
CA MET A 254 -14.39 -15.39 8.94
C MET A 254 -13.51 -16.08 7.90
N GLU A 255 -12.39 -16.64 8.36
CA GLU A 255 -11.45 -17.42 7.56
C GLU A 255 -11.33 -18.83 8.12
N LEU A 256 -12.27 -19.70 7.74
CA LEU A 256 -12.49 -21.00 8.35
C LEU A 256 -12.54 -22.12 7.32
N GLU A 257 -12.47 -23.36 7.79
CA GLU A 257 -12.70 -24.54 6.95
C GLU A 257 -14.21 -24.75 6.71
N VAL A 258 -14.57 -25.36 5.59
CA VAL A 258 -15.97 -25.48 5.17
C VAL A 258 -16.86 -26.23 6.17
N ARG A 259 -16.35 -27.26 6.86
CA ARG A 259 -17.14 -28.02 7.85
C ARG A 259 -17.41 -27.19 9.09
N ASP A 260 -16.52 -26.26 9.43
CA ASP A 260 -16.78 -25.30 10.51
C ASP A 260 -17.94 -24.36 10.14
N PHE A 261 -18.03 -23.89 8.89
CA PHE A 261 -19.20 -23.12 8.44
C PHE A 261 -20.49 -23.95 8.45
N GLN A 262 -20.45 -25.21 8.03
CA GLN A 262 -21.60 -26.10 8.10
C GLN A 262 -22.06 -26.29 9.56
N ALA A 263 -21.12 -26.58 10.47
CA ALA A 263 -21.40 -26.73 11.89
C ALA A 263 -21.90 -25.44 12.55
N LEU A 264 -21.50 -24.25 12.07
CA LEU A 264 -22.02 -22.97 12.57
C LEU A 264 -23.52 -22.79 12.39
N THR A 265 -24.10 -23.45 11.39
CA THR A 265 -25.52 -23.32 11.04
C THR A 265 -26.43 -23.53 12.25
N GLN A 266 -26.21 -24.58 13.03
CA GLN A 266 -27.06 -24.90 14.18
C GLN A 266 -26.98 -23.85 15.30
N PHE A 267 -25.92 -23.03 15.32
CA PHE A 267 -25.67 -22.08 16.39
C PHE A 267 -26.18 -20.68 16.07
N ILE A 268 -26.07 -20.23 14.82
CA ILE A 268 -26.29 -18.81 14.46
C ILE A 268 -27.46 -18.57 13.52
N ARG A 269 -27.94 -19.59 12.80
CA ARG A 269 -29.04 -19.42 11.86
C ARG A 269 -30.27 -18.83 12.57
N ARG A 270 -30.91 -17.82 11.98
CA ARG A 270 -32.04 -17.02 12.54
C ARG A 270 -31.70 -16.14 13.75
N ARG A 271 -30.44 -16.12 14.20
CA ARG A 271 -29.99 -15.30 15.34
C ARG A 271 -29.11 -14.13 14.91
N LEU A 272 -29.12 -13.77 13.62
CA LEU A 272 -28.25 -12.73 13.04
C LEU A 272 -29.04 -11.44 12.75
N SER A 273 -29.69 -10.88 13.77
CA SER A 273 -30.59 -9.72 13.64
C SER A 273 -29.88 -8.42 13.30
N SER A 274 -28.59 -8.29 13.66
CA SER A 274 -27.81 -7.05 13.43
C SER A 274 -26.80 -7.17 12.29
N LEU A 275 -26.67 -8.34 11.65
CA LEU A 275 -25.60 -8.61 10.69
C LEU A 275 -25.81 -7.77 9.45
N TYR A 276 -24.87 -6.87 9.17
CA TYR A 276 -24.91 -5.90 8.07
C TYR A 276 -23.85 -6.19 7.00
N SER A 277 -22.63 -6.53 7.43
CA SER A 277 -21.48 -6.80 6.56
C SER A 277 -20.84 -8.15 6.88
N LEU A 278 -20.63 -8.96 5.84
CA LEU A 278 -20.11 -10.33 5.95
C LEU A 278 -18.97 -10.56 4.96
N LYS A 279 -17.81 -10.98 5.46
CA LYS A 279 -16.68 -11.44 4.67
C LYS A 279 -16.34 -12.88 4.97
N LEU A 280 -16.36 -13.73 3.95
CA LEU A 280 -16.10 -15.16 4.05
C LEU A 280 -14.87 -15.55 3.25
N VAL A 281 -13.92 -16.22 3.90
CA VAL A 281 -12.84 -16.95 3.25
C VAL A 281 -12.97 -18.41 3.64
N VAL A 282 -13.37 -19.26 2.68
CA VAL A 282 -13.66 -20.67 2.96
C VAL A 282 -12.52 -21.53 2.43
N ARG A 283 -11.84 -22.21 3.36
CA ARG A 283 -10.82 -23.20 3.03
C ARG A 283 -11.48 -24.54 2.73
N MET A 284 -11.12 -25.10 1.57
CA MET A 284 -11.61 -26.40 1.11
C MET A 284 -10.46 -27.41 1.08
N PRO A 285 -10.47 -28.44 1.94
CA PRO A 285 -9.43 -29.47 1.91
C PRO A 285 -9.60 -30.46 0.76
N HIS A 286 -10.84 -30.64 0.27
CA HIS A 286 -11.19 -31.56 -0.81
C HIS A 286 -12.32 -30.95 -1.65
N ASP A 287 -12.34 -31.27 -2.94
CA ASP A 287 -13.46 -30.94 -3.82
C ASP A 287 -14.73 -31.68 -3.37
N GLY A 288 -15.87 -31.00 -3.44
CA GLY A 288 -17.17 -31.56 -3.07
C GLY A 288 -18.28 -30.52 -3.15
N ASP A 289 -19.51 -31.00 -3.13
CA ASP A 289 -20.71 -30.16 -3.15
C ASP A 289 -21.09 -29.78 -1.72
N TYR A 290 -20.54 -28.67 -1.24
CA TYR A 290 -20.82 -28.16 0.10
C TYR A 290 -21.90 -27.08 0.06
N VAL A 291 -22.90 -27.22 0.94
CA VAL A 291 -23.94 -26.23 1.16
C VAL A 291 -23.68 -25.48 2.47
N LEU A 292 -23.65 -24.15 2.40
CA LEU A 292 -23.51 -23.26 3.55
C LEU A 292 -24.79 -22.43 3.72
N GLU A 293 -25.50 -22.65 4.82
CA GLU A 293 -26.70 -21.89 5.19
C GLU A 293 -26.67 -21.12 6.54
N PRO A 294 -25.53 -20.94 7.26
CA PRO A 294 -25.54 -20.28 8.56
C PRO A 294 -26.01 -18.81 8.49
N PHE A 295 -25.82 -18.16 7.35
CA PHE A 295 -26.17 -16.76 7.09
C PHE A 295 -27.45 -16.58 6.26
N SER A 296 -28.20 -17.67 6.02
CA SER A 296 -29.41 -17.65 5.18
C SER A 296 -30.53 -16.73 5.69
N ILE A 297 -30.57 -16.48 7.00
CA ILE A 297 -31.59 -15.62 7.64
C ILE A 297 -30.86 -14.52 8.42
N ALA A 298 -30.60 -13.42 7.73
CA ALA A 298 -29.93 -12.21 8.24
C ALA A 298 -30.60 -10.95 7.64
N PRO A 299 -31.68 -10.43 8.25
CA PRO A 299 -32.56 -9.41 7.64
C PRO A 299 -31.89 -8.05 7.39
N MET A 300 -30.79 -7.77 8.10
CA MET A 300 -30.05 -6.51 7.97
C MET A 300 -28.83 -6.61 7.04
N LEU A 301 -28.57 -7.78 6.44
CA LEU A 301 -27.38 -8.01 5.62
C LEU A 301 -27.46 -7.15 4.35
N ARG A 302 -26.45 -6.32 4.10
CA ARG A 302 -26.37 -5.43 2.92
C ARG A 302 -25.07 -5.57 2.16
N GLU A 303 -23.99 -6.00 2.82
CA GLU A 303 -22.66 -6.09 2.23
C GLU A 303 -22.09 -7.50 2.39
N VAL A 304 -21.64 -8.08 1.28
CA VAL A 304 -21.08 -9.44 1.26
C VAL A 304 -19.80 -9.46 0.42
N GLU A 305 -18.72 -9.99 1.00
CA GLU A 305 -17.46 -10.32 0.33
C GLU A 305 -17.17 -11.81 0.48
N ILE A 306 -16.93 -12.51 -0.62
CA ILE A 306 -16.68 -13.95 -0.65
C ILE A 306 -15.36 -14.22 -1.36
N ASP A 307 -14.49 -15.01 -0.73
CA ASP A 307 -13.25 -15.54 -1.29
C ASP A 307 -13.23 -17.07 -1.11
N CYS A 308 -13.73 -17.78 -2.12
CA CYS A 308 -14.07 -19.21 -2.02
C CYS A 308 -13.94 -19.87 -3.40
N PRO A 309 -13.39 -21.09 -3.51
CA PRO A 309 -13.25 -21.75 -4.80
C PRO A 309 -14.60 -22.21 -5.39
N ARG A 310 -15.37 -23.06 -4.69
CA ARG A 310 -16.66 -23.61 -5.13
C ARG A 310 -17.53 -24.05 -3.95
N ILE A 311 -18.70 -23.44 -3.75
CA ILE A 311 -19.71 -23.82 -2.74
C ILE A 311 -21.12 -23.40 -3.19
N GLN A 312 -22.16 -24.04 -2.65
CA GLN A 312 -23.50 -23.48 -2.66
C GLN A 312 -23.71 -22.66 -1.39
N LEU A 313 -23.88 -21.35 -1.53
CA LEU A 313 -24.09 -20.43 -0.41
C LEU A 313 -25.53 -19.92 -0.41
N LEU A 314 -26.22 -20.03 0.74
CA LEU A 314 -27.56 -19.48 0.92
C LEU A 314 -27.49 -18.16 1.70
N LEU A 315 -27.89 -17.07 1.04
CA LEU A 315 -27.96 -15.72 1.60
C LEU A 315 -29.29 -15.05 1.23
N PRO A 316 -29.71 -14.01 1.97
CA PRO A 316 -30.79 -13.11 1.55
C PRO A 316 -30.32 -12.18 0.43
N TRP A 317 -30.24 -12.71 -0.81
CA TRP A 317 -29.67 -12.03 -1.98
C TRP A 317 -30.39 -10.73 -2.36
N GLU A 318 -31.72 -10.70 -2.22
CA GLU A 318 -32.62 -9.60 -2.62
C GLU A 318 -32.27 -8.22 -2.04
N GLN A 319 -31.78 -8.21 -0.80
CA GLN A 319 -31.53 -6.99 -0.03
C GLN A 319 -30.07 -6.50 -0.11
N LEU A 320 -29.20 -7.20 -0.85
CA LEU A 320 -27.78 -6.85 -0.92
C LEU A 320 -27.56 -5.59 -1.75
N THR A 321 -26.78 -4.66 -1.18
CA THR A 321 -26.41 -3.39 -1.83
C THR A 321 -24.99 -3.40 -2.37
N ARG A 322 -24.08 -4.14 -1.73
CA ARG A 322 -22.68 -4.31 -2.15
C ARG A 322 -22.30 -5.77 -2.15
N TYR A 323 -21.81 -6.25 -3.30
CA TYR A 323 -21.38 -7.62 -3.46
C TYR A 323 -19.98 -7.69 -4.06
N THR A 324 -19.11 -8.49 -3.44
CA THR A 324 -17.77 -8.79 -3.94
C THR A 324 -17.54 -10.29 -3.91
N GLU A 325 -17.15 -10.87 -5.04
CA GLU A 325 -16.85 -12.30 -5.13
C GLU A 325 -15.50 -12.53 -5.81
N ARG A 326 -14.66 -13.33 -5.15
CA ARG A 326 -13.44 -13.92 -5.70
C ARG A 326 -13.59 -15.43 -5.67
N SER A 327 -13.77 -16.03 -6.83
CA SER A 327 -14.07 -17.46 -6.91
C SER A 327 -13.50 -18.09 -8.18
N THR A 328 -13.36 -19.42 -8.17
CA THR A 328 -13.06 -20.18 -9.38
C THR A 328 -14.32 -20.60 -10.10
N ASP A 329 -15.39 -20.89 -9.37
CA ASP A 329 -16.73 -21.14 -9.90
C ASP A 329 -17.71 -20.11 -9.32
N PRO A 330 -18.63 -19.52 -10.12
CA PRO A 330 -19.59 -18.54 -9.61
C PRO A 330 -20.45 -19.10 -8.46
N ILE A 331 -20.48 -18.39 -7.34
CA ILE A 331 -21.22 -18.77 -6.12
C ILE A 331 -22.54 -18.01 -6.04
N GLY A 332 -22.46 -16.68 -6.13
CA GLY A 332 -23.60 -15.78 -5.94
C GLY A 332 -23.79 -14.78 -7.07
N VAL A 333 -22.89 -14.74 -8.06
CA VAL A 333 -22.97 -13.80 -9.21
C VAL A 333 -24.34 -13.83 -9.88
N LEU A 334 -24.82 -15.01 -10.25
CA LEU A 334 -26.09 -15.13 -10.97
C LEU A 334 -27.28 -14.77 -10.07
N GLN A 335 -27.25 -15.19 -8.80
CA GLN A 335 -28.31 -14.95 -7.82
C GLN A 335 -28.42 -13.47 -7.48
N VAL A 336 -27.31 -12.78 -7.24
CA VAL A 336 -27.34 -11.36 -6.87
C VAL A 336 -27.74 -10.49 -8.06
N LEU A 337 -27.26 -10.79 -9.27
CA LEU A 337 -27.64 -10.03 -10.47
C LEU A 337 -29.10 -10.25 -10.86
N SER A 338 -29.66 -11.43 -10.57
CA SER A 338 -31.05 -11.74 -10.93
C SER A 338 -32.09 -11.23 -9.96
N VAL A 339 -31.77 -11.17 -8.66
CA VAL A 339 -32.80 -10.92 -7.64
C VAL A 339 -32.57 -9.60 -6.88
N SER A 340 -31.34 -9.08 -6.80
CA SER A 340 -31.12 -7.80 -6.10
C SER A 340 -31.51 -6.59 -6.95
N SER A 341 -32.45 -5.81 -6.43
CA SER A 341 -32.87 -4.53 -7.03
C SER A 341 -32.18 -3.31 -6.39
N GLU A 342 -31.55 -3.49 -5.23
CA GLU A 342 -30.92 -2.41 -4.43
C GLU A 342 -29.39 -2.33 -4.61
N MET A 343 -28.82 -3.16 -5.47
CA MET A 343 -27.37 -3.23 -5.68
C MET A 343 -26.80 -1.96 -6.30
N ASN A 344 -25.81 -1.36 -5.62
CA ASN A 344 -25.07 -0.18 -6.09
C ASN A 344 -23.61 -0.51 -6.48
N TYR A 345 -23.03 -1.54 -5.86
CA TYR A 345 -21.64 -1.96 -6.06
C TYR A 345 -21.59 -3.46 -6.32
N PHE A 346 -21.02 -3.83 -7.47
CA PHE A 346 -20.80 -5.22 -7.84
C PHE A 346 -19.35 -5.44 -8.25
N SER A 347 -18.70 -6.42 -7.63
CA SER A 347 -17.34 -6.84 -7.97
C SER A 347 -17.26 -8.36 -8.14
N TYR A 348 -16.73 -8.80 -9.26
CA TYR A 348 -16.47 -10.20 -9.55
C TYR A 348 -15.07 -10.40 -10.11
N SER A 349 -14.33 -11.32 -9.51
CA SER A 349 -12.98 -11.68 -9.90
C SER A 349 -12.84 -13.19 -10.00
N THR A 350 -12.41 -13.70 -11.15
CA THR A 350 -12.32 -15.14 -11.38
C THR A 350 -11.03 -15.58 -12.07
N ARG A 351 -10.55 -16.73 -11.61
CA ARG A 351 -9.47 -17.51 -12.25
C ARG A 351 -10.02 -18.75 -12.97
N ALA A 352 -11.35 -18.84 -13.14
CA ALA A 352 -12.00 -19.93 -13.85
C ALA A 352 -11.31 -20.20 -15.19
N ILE A 353 -11.38 -21.47 -15.62
CA ILE A 353 -10.96 -21.90 -16.96
C ILE A 353 -12.17 -22.12 -17.87
N ILE A 354 -13.37 -22.20 -17.28
CA ILE A 354 -14.62 -22.46 -17.97
C ILE A 354 -15.43 -21.16 -17.92
N ASP A 355 -16.09 -20.82 -19.05
CA ASP A 355 -17.02 -19.71 -19.11
C ASP A 355 -18.15 -19.92 -18.09
N ILE A 356 -18.78 -18.84 -17.64
CA ILE A 356 -20.01 -18.94 -16.86
C ILE A 356 -21.05 -19.56 -17.80
N GLN A 357 -21.23 -20.88 -17.69
CA GLN A 357 -22.16 -21.62 -18.53
C GLN A 357 -23.58 -21.15 -18.19
N GLY A 358 -24.23 -20.54 -19.18
CA GLY A 358 -25.57 -19.97 -19.07
C GLY A 358 -25.58 -18.58 -19.70
N HIS A 359 -26.37 -18.40 -20.76
CA HIS A 359 -26.68 -17.06 -21.25
C HIS A 359 -27.46 -16.35 -20.15
N LEU A 360 -26.77 -15.53 -19.35
CA LEU A 360 -27.44 -14.52 -18.52
C LEU A 360 -28.46 -13.83 -19.42
N GLU A 361 -29.74 -13.90 -19.05
CA GLU A 361 -30.76 -13.17 -19.78
C GLU A 361 -30.43 -11.68 -19.72
N PRO A 362 -30.76 -10.88 -20.75
CA PRO A 362 -30.54 -9.45 -20.70
C PRO A 362 -31.21 -8.82 -19.48
N MET A 363 -30.44 -8.16 -18.61
CA MET A 363 -30.92 -7.59 -17.36
C MET A 363 -30.69 -6.08 -17.34
N THR A 364 -31.61 -5.34 -16.72
CA THR A 364 -31.43 -3.90 -16.47
C THR A 364 -31.30 -3.66 -14.98
N LEU A 365 -30.12 -3.19 -14.55
CA LEU A 365 -29.82 -2.92 -13.14
C LEU A 365 -29.63 -1.41 -12.96
N THR A 366 -30.67 -0.74 -12.48
CA THR A 366 -30.78 0.73 -12.51
C THR A 366 -30.02 1.45 -11.42
N LYS A 367 -29.61 0.76 -10.35
CA LYS A 367 -28.94 1.36 -9.18
C LYS A 367 -27.42 1.13 -9.13
N ILE A 368 -26.88 0.30 -10.02
CA ILE A 368 -25.43 0.01 -10.04
C ILE A 368 -24.66 1.23 -10.51
N THR A 369 -23.87 1.82 -9.60
CA THR A 369 -22.98 2.94 -9.88
C THR A 369 -21.55 2.48 -10.12
N THR A 370 -21.17 1.33 -9.57
CA THR A 370 -19.80 0.78 -9.62
C THR A 370 -19.80 -0.68 -10.03
N LEU A 371 -19.07 -0.99 -11.11
CA LEU A 371 -18.92 -2.34 -11.66
C LEU A 371 -17.43 -2.69 -11.79
N HIS A 372 -16.98 -3.73 -11.07
CA HIS A 372 -15.61 -4.23 -11.12
C HIS A 372 -15.57 -5.68 -11.60
N LEU A 373 -14.98 -5.94 -12.77
CA LEU A 373 -14.85 -7.28 -13.35
C LEU A 373 -13.38 -7.61 -13.59
N THR A 374 -12.91 -8.76 -13.09
CA THR A 374 -11.53 -9.20 -13.28
C THR A 374 -11.47 -10.65 -13.73
N PHE A 375 -11.00 -10.86 -14.95
CA PHE A 375 -10.83 -12.16 -15.57
C PHE A 375 -9.34 -12.42 -15.79
N TYR A 376 -8.80 -13.43 -15.12
CA TYR A 376 -7.38 -13.78 -15.23
C TYR A 376 -7.05 -14.73 -16.37
N ASN A 377 -8.07 -15.39 -16.96
CA ASN A 377 -7.88 -16.37 -18.02
C ASN A 377 -8.26 -15.78 -19.38
N GLN A 378 -7.40 -15.96 -20.38
CA GLN A 378 -7.59 -15.51 -21.76
C GLN A 378 -8.68 -16.27 -22.52
N TRP A 379 -8.98 -17.50 -22.11
CA TRP A 379 -10.01 -18.35 -22.75
C TRP A 379 -11.39 -18.16 -22.14
N VAL A 380 -11.51 -17.44 -21.02
CA VAL A 380 -12.80 -17.11 -20.41
C VAL A 380 -13.27 -15.78 -20.95
N SER A 381 -14.33 -15.83 -21.74
CA SER A 381 -14.99 -14.65 -22.27
C SER A 381 -15.89 -14.07 -21.18
N GLY A 382 -15.36 -13.19 -20.32
CA GLY A 382 -16.18 -12.36 -19.40
C GLY A 382 -17.23 -11.47 -20.11
N THR A 383 -17.25 -11.54 -21.44
CA THR A 383 -18.18 -10.90 -22.36
C THR A 383 -19.62 -11.35 -22.13
N SER A 384 -19.87 -12.55 -21.60
CA SER A 384 -21.23 -13.04 -21.29
C SER A 384 -21.93 -12.17 -20.23
N ILE A 385 -21.22 -11.76 -19.17
CA ILE A 385 -21.75 -10.81 -18.17
C ILE A 385 -21.91 -9.42 -18.79
N ILE A 386 -20.89 -8.90 -19.47
CA ILE A 386 -20.94 -7.53 -20.03
C ILE A 386 -22.05 -7.40 -21.09
N ALA A 387 -22.25 -8.42 -21.92
CA ALA A 387 -23.24 -8.43 -22.97
C ALA A 387 -24.68 -8.48 -22.45
N SER A 388 -24.90 -9.08 -21.28
CA SER A 388 -26.25 -9.22 -20.67
C SER A 388 -26.67 -8.02 -19.83
N LEU A 389 -25.76 -7.16 -19.37
CA LEU A 389 -26.10 -6.08 -18.45
C LEU A 389 -26.43 -4.75 -19.13
N THR A 390 -27.50 -4.08 -18.67
CA THR A 390 -27.86 -2.69 -19.00
C THR A 390 -27.85 -1.86 -17.72
N LEU A 391 -26.94 -0.89 -17.62
CA LEU A 391 -26.55 -0.25 -16.36
C LEU A 391 -26.65 1.29 -16.45
N PRO A 392 -27.86 1.87 -16.44
CA PRO A 392 -28.05 3.29 -16.73
C PRO A 392 -27.42 4.25 -15.72
N ALA A 393 -27.26 3.84 -14.46
CA ALA A 393 -26.63 4.65 -13.41
C ALA A 393 -25.10 4.46 -13.30
N LEU A 394 -24.48 3.66 -14.16
CA LEU A 394 -23.06 3.31 -14.06
C LEU A 394 -22.17 4.54 -14.24
N SER A 395 -21.33 4.82 -13.26
CA SER A 395 -20.37 5.93 -13.28
C SER A 395 -18.92 5.48 -13.15
N ASP A 396 -18.68 4.33 -12.50
CA ASP A 396 -17.35 3.79 -12.22
C ASP A 396 -17.24 2.36 -12.74
N LEU A 397 -16.36 2.15 -13.72
CA LEU A 397 -16.18 0.88 -14.40
C LEU A 397 -14.71 0.44 -14.35
N HIS A 398 -14.46 -0.72 -13.75
CA HIS A 398 -13.16 -1.38 -13.78
C HIS A 398 -13.29 -2.74 -14.45
N VAL A 399 -12.56 -2.96 -15.53
CA VAL A 399 -12.51 -4.26 -16.22
C VAL A 399 -11.09 -4.68 -16.53
N ARG A 400 -10.73 -5.87 -16.08
CA ARG A 400 -9.51 -6.58 -16.48
C ARG A 400 -9.90 -7.83 -17.26
N SER A 401 -9.48 -7.94 -18.52
CA SER A 401 -9.72 -9.12 -19.35
C SER A 401 -8.62 -9.25 -20.40
N LEU A 402 -8.14 -10.47 -20.63
CA LEU A 402 -7.16 -10.75 -21.68
C LEU A 402 -7.80 -11.02 -23.05
N ASN A 403 -9.13 -10.87 -23.17
CA ASN A 403 -9.85 -11.03 -24.42
C ASN A 403 -9.70 -9.78 -25.32
N THR A 404 -9.46 -9.98 -26.61
CA THR A 404 -9.29 -8.91 -27.61
C THR A 404 -10.58 -8.17 -27.95
N SER A 405 -11.75 -8.79 -27.74
CA SER A 405 -13.07 -8.20 -28.01
C SER A 405 -13.58 -7.25 -26.92
N LEU A 406 -12.87 -7.14 -25.78
CA LEU A 406 -13.31 -6.38 -24.62
C LEU A 406 -13.75 -4.95 -24.96
N VAL A 407 -12.97 -4.25 -25.80
CA VAL A 407 -13.26 -2.86 -26.17
C VAL A 407 -14.62 -2.76 -26.87
N ASP A 408 -14.94 -3.68 -27.77
CA ASP A 408 -16.21 -3.71 -28.49
C ASP A 408 -17.37 -3.97 -27.54
N ASP A 409 -17.24 -4.94 -26.64
CA ASP A 409 -18.27 -5.26 -25.65
C ASP A 409 -18.57 -4.08 -24.72
N LEU A 410 -17.52 -3.37 -24.30
CA LEU A 410 -17.66 -2.19 -23.45
C LEU A 410 -18.34 -1.03 -24.21
N ILE A 411 -18.04 -0.83 -25.49
CA ILE A 411 -18.74 0.15 -26.33
C ILE A 411 -20.22 -0.22 -26.45
N HIS A 412 -20.53 -1.49 -26.77
CA HIS A 412 -21.91 -1.97 -26.87
C HIS A 412 -22.69 -1.82 -25.56
N MET A 413 -22.06 -2.15 -24.43
CA MET A 413 -22.66 -1.97 -23.10
C MET A 413 -22.89 -0.49 -22.79
N THR A 414 -21.93 0.38 -23.09
CA THR A 414 -22.06 1.84 -22.86
C THR A 414 -23.20 2.43 -23.70
N LEU A 415 -23.28 2.06 -24.98
CA LEU A 415 -24.34 2.49 -25.89
C LEU A 415 -25.72 1.99 -25.45
N ARG A 416 -25.82 0.71 -25.06
CA ARG A 416 -27.07 0.10 -24.58
C ARG A 416 -27.51 0.73 -23.26
N SER A 417 -26.58 0.95 -22.33
CA SER A 417 -26.85 1.48 -21.00
C SER A 417 -27.12 2.99 -20.99
N LYS A 418 -26.60 3.73 -22.00
CA LYS A 418 -26.63 5.20 -22.05
C LYS A 418 -26.10 5.83 -20.75
N CYS A 419 -25.12 5.18 -20.14
CA CYS A 419 -24.57 5.58 -18.85
C CYS A 419 -23.56 6.73 -19.01
N VAL A 420 -23.36 7.49 -17.94
CA VAL A 420 -22.43 8.63 -17.91
C VAL A 420 -21.19 8.22 -17.12
N LEU A 421 -20.26 7.55 -17.79
CA LEU A 421 -19.01 7.09 -17.17
C LEU A 421 -18.12 8.27 -16.78
N GLN A 422 -17.77 8.34 -15.49
CA GLN A 422 -16.85 9.31 -14.92
C GLN A 422 -15.47 8.71 -14.65
N LYS A 423 -15.43 7.41 -14.32
CA LYS A 423 -14.21 6.65 -14.04
C LYS A 423 -14.19 5.37 -14.85
N LEU A 424 -13.06 5.11 -15.50
CA LEU A 424 -12.88 3.95 -16.35
C LEU A 424 -11.47 3.39 -16.17
N SER A 425 -11.40 2.10 -15.86
CA SER A 425 -10.15 1.37 -15.71
C SER A 425 -10.18 0.12 -16.59
N ILE A 426 -9.34 0.08 -17.63
CA ILE A 426 -9.28 -1.03 -18.59
C ILE A 426 -7.90 -1.68 -18.52
N HIS A 427 -7.87 -2.97 -18.20
CA HIS A 427 -6.64 -3.76 -18.22
C HIS A 427 -6.80 -4.92 -19.20
N SER A 428 -6.39 -4.68 -20.45
CA SER A 428 -6.45 -5.66 -21.55
C SER A 428 -5.13 -5.86 -22.25
N LEU A 429 -5.09 -6.80 -23.20
CA LEU A 429 -4.02 -6.84 -24.19
C LEU A 429 -4.11 -5.58 -25.08
N PRO A 430 -2.98 -5.05 -25.59
CA PRO A 430 -2.98 -3.87 -26.45
C PRO A 430 -3.73 -4.16 -27.75
N VAL A 431 -4.71 -3.31 -28.07
CA VAL A 431 -5.46 -3.37 -29.33
C VAL A 431 -5.26 -2.03 -30.03
N LYS A 432 -4.76 -2.06 -31.27
CA LYS A 432 -4.47 -0.86 -32.06
C LYS A 432 -5.73 0.02 -32.17
N GLY A 433 -5.65 1.25 -31.64
CA GLY A 433 -6.76 2.20 -31.65
C GLY A 433 -7.94 1.85 -30.74
N GLY A 434 -7.82 0.80 -29.92
CA GLY A 434 -8.90 0.30 -29.07
C GLY A 434 -9.25 1.29 -27.96
N LEU A 435 -8.24 1.87 -27.31
CA LEU A 435 -8.47 2.84 -26.24
C LEU A 435 -9.08 4.13 -26.80
N THR A 436 -8.64 4.59 -27.97
CA THR A 436 -9.29 5.72 -28.65
C THR A 436 -10.79 5.47 -28.85
N ARG A 437 -11.15 4.28 -29.36
CA ARG A 437 -12.55 3.95 -29.68
C ARG A 437 -13.45 4.06 -28.44
N ILE A 438 -13.05 3.49 -27.30
CA ILE A 438 -13.87 3.60 -26.08
C ILE A 438 -13.90 5.03 -25.53
N LEU A 439 -12.80 5.79 -25.63
CA LEU A 439 -12.77 7.18 -25.19
C LEU A 439 -13.70 8.09 -26.00
N LEU A 440 -13.95 7.78 -27.28
CA LEU A 440 -14.95 8.48 -28.10
C LEU A 440 -16.38 8.29 -27.57
N PHE A 441 -16.68 7.11 -27.01
CA PHE A 441 -18.00 6.81 -26.43
C PHE A 441 -18.12 7.19 -24.95
N THR A 442 -17.08 7.78 -24.36
CA THR A 442 -17.05 8.17 -22.93
C THR A 442 -16.60 9.63 -22.73
N PRO A 443 -17.30 10.62 -23.32
CA PRO A 443 -16.86 12.02 -23.33
C PRO A 443 -16.87 12.70 -21.94
N PHE A 444 -17.59 12.14 -20.96
CA PHE A 444 -17.70 12.67 -19.60
C PHE A 444 -16.65 12.14 -18.64
N LEU A 445 -15.70 11.34 -19.13
CA LEU A 445 -14.70 10.70 -18.32
C LEU A 445 -13.77 11.72 -17.64
N THR A 446 -13.57 11.55 -16.34
CA THR A 446 -12.70 12.40 -15.50
C THR A 446 -11.45 11.67 -15.04
N GLU A 447 -11.54 10.35 -14.85
CA GLU A 447 -10.44 9.47 -14.47
C GLU A 447 -10.35 8.29 -15.43
N PHE A 448 -9.18 8.11 -16.03
CA PHE A 448 -8.88 6.97 -16.89
C PHE A 448 -7.66 6.21 -16.38
N LYS A 449 -7.75 4.87 -16.38
CA LYS A 449 -6.66 4.00 -16.01
C LYS A 449 -6.51 2.88 -17.03
N CYS A 450 -5.29 2.66 -17.51
CA CYS A 450 -4.98 1.60 -18.47
C CYS A 450 -3.66 0.88 -18.15
N ASN A 451 -3.41 -0.22 -18.87
CA ASN A 451 -2.09 -0.87 -18.87
C ASN A 451 -1.06 0.04 -19.56
N ASP A 452 -1.31 0.34 -20.82
CA ASP A 452 -0.42 1.06 -21.73
C ASP A 452 -1.22 1.81 -22.80
N PHE A 453 -0.55 2.70 -23.54
CA PHE A 453 -1.04 3.24 -24.81
C PHE A 453 -0.10 2.85 -25.94
N VAL A 454 -0.65 2.49 -27.09
CA VAL A 454 0.12 2.44 -28.34
C VAL A 454 0.22 3.84 -28.95
N ASN A 455 1.24 4.08 -29.79
CA ASN A 455 1.47 5.40 -30.42
C ASN A 455 0.21 6.02 -31.04
N ASP A 456 -0.55 5.23 -31.81
CA ASP A 456 -1.81 5.68 -32.43
C ASP A 456 -2.82 6.24 -31.41
N ASP A 457 -2.93 5.66 -30.22
CA ASP A 457 -3.86 6.15 -29.19
C ASP A 457 -3.35 7.44 -28.55
N ILE A 458 -2.02 7.56 -28.36
CA ILE A 458 -1.38 8.78 -27.83
C ILE A 458 -1.57 9.95 -28.80
N GLU A 459 -1.33 9.73 -30.09
CA GLU A 459 -1.51 10.74 -31.13
C GLU A 459 -2.93 11.31 -31.15
N ARG A 460 -3.95 10.45 -30.98
CA ARG A 460 -5.36 10.87 -30.97
C ARG A 460 -5.80 11.54 -29.68
N LEU A 461 -5.06 11.37 -28.58
CA LEU A 461 -5.30 12.06 -27.30
C LEU A 461 -4.70 13.48 -27.26
N ARG A 462 -3.85 13.83 -28.23
CA ARG A 462 -3.28 15.17 -28.36
C ARG A 462 -4.39 16.20 -28.54
N ALA A 463 -4.27 17.34 -27.86
CA ALA A 463 -5.16 18.46 -28.09
C ALA A 463 -4.67 19.24 -29.32
N ILE A 464 -5.55 19.40 -30.30
CA ILE A 464 -5.27 20.16 -31.52
C ILE A 464 -6.11 21.44 -31.48
N PRO A 465 -5.50 22.63 -31.53
CA PRO A 465 -6.25 23.89 -31.51
C PRO A 465 -7.34 23.93 -32.59
N GLY A 466 -8.57 24.23 -32.18
CA GLY A 466 -9.73 24.33 -33.09
C GLY A 466 -10.37 22.98 -33.47
N SER A 467 -9.91 21.85 -32.92
CA SER A 467 -10.54 20.54 -33.09
C SER A 467 -11.00 19.98 -31.74
N PRO A 468 -12.17 19.31 -31.67
CA PRO A 468 -12.68 18.76 -30.42
C PRO A 468 -11.73 17.69 -29.87
N SER A 469 -11.23 17.92 -28.66
CA SER A 469 -10.29 17.00 -28.00
C SER A 469 -10.97 15.69 -27.56
N LEU A 470 -10.28 14.57 -27.73
CA LEU A 470 -10.71 13.28 -27.18
C LEU A 470 -10.67 13.31 -25.64
N ALA A 471 -11.73 12.82 -25.00
CA ALA A 471 -11.93 12.85 -23.56
C ALA A 471 -11.63 14.25 -22.96
N PRO A 472 -12.43 15.27 -23.30
CA PRO A 472 -12.12 16.67 -22.97
C PRO A 472 -12.20 16.94 -21.46
N ARG A 473 -12.94 16.12 -20.70
CA ARG A 473 -13.08 16.24 -19.24
C ARG A 473 -12.05 15.42 -18.45
N LEU A 474 -11.15 14.72 -19.13
CA LEU A 474 -10.15 13.87 -18.48
C LEU A 474 -9.19 14.72 -17.66
N ARG A 475 -9.18 14.51 -16.35
CA ARG A 475 -8.31 15.22 -15.39
C ARG A 475 -7.24 14.32 -14.81
N LYS A 476 -7.55 13.04 -14.61
CA LYS A 476 -6.66 12.06 -14.01
C LYS A 476 -6.38 10.90 -14.95
N LEU A 477 -5.12 10.61 -15.19
CA LEU A 477 -4.67 9.51 -16.03
C LEU A 477 -3.68 8.62 -15.27
N VAL A 478 -3.90 7.31 -15.28
CA VAL A 478 -3.01 6.33 -14.64
C VAL A 478 -2.61 5.24 -15.63
N ILE A 479 -1.31 5.06 -15.86
CA ILE A 479 -0.74 4.08 -16.79
C ILE A 479 0.12 3.09 -15.98
N GLN A 480 0.03 1.79 -16.27
CA GLN A 480 0.70 0.72 -15.49
C GLN A 480 1.90 0.05 -16.17
N SER A 481 2.26 0.45 -17.38
CA SER A 481 3.33 -0.17 -18.16
C SER A 481 4.06 0.85 -19.03
N ASP A 482 5.11 0.37 -19.70
CA ASP A 482 6.01 1.17 -20.51
C ASP A 482 5.31 1.60 -21.81
N THR A 483 4.81 2.82 -21.81
CA THR A 483 4.19 3.49 -22.94
C THR A 483 5.25 4.33 -23.66
N PRO A 484 5.19 4.52 -24.98
CA PRO A 484 6.14 5.39 -25.70
C PRO A 484 6.26 6.79 -25.05
N MET A 485 7.35 6.98 -24.30
CA MET A 485 7.45 8.07 -23.32
C MET A 485 7.59 9.44 -23.98
N ARG A 486 8.23 9.51 -25.15
CA ARG A 486 8.45 10.78 -25.86
C ARG A 486 7.13 11.30 -26.42
N GLU A 487 6.37 10.42 -27.06
CA GLU A 487 5.05 10.68 -27.61
C GLU A 487 4.05 11.04 -26.50
N LEU A 488 4.12 10.35 -25.35
CA LEU A 488 3.34 10.65 -24.17
C LEU A 488 3.62 12.07 -23.67
N ASN A 489 4.90 12.47 -23.59
CA ASN A 489 5.30 13.80 -23.15
C ASN A 489 4.74 14.89 -24.08
N GLU A 490 4.86 14.70 -25.39
CA GLU A 490 4.28 15.60 -26.40
C GLU A 490 2.75 15.73 -26.25
N MET A 491 2.06 14.63 -25.99
CA MET A 491 0.61 14.64 -25.75
C MET A 491 0.27 15.46 -24.51
N ILE A 492 0.99 15.30 -23.41
CA ILE A 492 0.76 16.08 -22.18
C ILE A 492 0.94 17.58 -22.46
N PHE A 493 2.05 17.97 -23.11
CA PHE A 493 2.30 19.38 -23.43
C PHE A 493 1.21 19.97 -24.33
N SER A 494 0.72 19.21 -25.32
CA SER A 494 -0.38 19.66 -26.20
C SER A 494 -1.64 20.00 -25.40
N ARG A 495 -1.98 19.21 -24.37
CA ARG A 495 -3.17 19.41 -23.53
C ARG A 495 -3.04 20.57 -22.54
N HIS A 496 -1.81 20.92 -22.15
CA HIS A 496 -1.54 22.03 -21.22
C HIS A 496 -1.36 23.38 -21.93
N SER A 497 -0.92 23.37 -23.19
CA SER A 497 -0.70 24.57 -23.99
C SER A 497 -1.95 25.07 -24.73
N GLY A 498 -3.02 24.27 -24.77
CA GLY A 498 -4.28 24.60 -25.45
C GLY A 498 -5.15 25.61 -24.67
N ALA A 499 -5.92 26.41 -25.41
CA ALA A 499 -6.91 27.35 -24.85
C ALA A 499 -8.19 26.67 -24.32
N GLU A 500 -8.37 25.38 -24.60
CA GLU A 500 -9.50 24.59 -24.12
C GLU A 500 -9.16 23.99 -22.74
N ASN A 501 -10.10 23.99 -21.79
CA ASN A 501 -9.92 23.42 -20.44
C ASN A 501 -9.78 21.88 -20.45
N VAL A 502 -8.72 21.35 -21.07
CA VAL A 502 -8.46 19.92 -21.30
C VAL A 502 -7.18 19.41 -20.60
N ALA A 503 -6.55 20.28 -19.80
CA ALA A 503 -5.34 19.97 -19.06
C ALA A 503 -5.55 18.83 -18.04
N LEU A 504 -4.54 17.97 -17.92
CA LEU A 504 -4.53 16.92 -16.91
C LEU A 504 -4.11 17.52 -15.56
N GLU A 505 -4.91 17.32 -14.53
CA GLU A 505 -4.56 17.69 -13.16
C GLU A 505 -3.57 16.71 -12.55
N SER A 506 -3.66 15.44 -12.95
CA SER A 506 -2.84 14.36 -12.41
C SER A 506 -2.54 13.31 -13.47
N LEU A 507 -1.27 12.96 -13.59
CA LEU A 507 -0.84 11.82 -14.38
C LEU A 507 0.12 10.97 -13.55
N THR A 508 -0.15 9.67 -13.49
CA THR A 508 0.64 8.71 -12.74
C THR A 508 1.09 7.57 -13.64
N LEU A 509 2.38 7.31 -13.68
CA LEU A 509 2.96 6.15 -14.35
C LEU A 509 3.45 5.16 -13.30
N LYS A 510 3.01 3.92 -13.39
CA LYS A 510 3.43 2.82 -12.50
C LYS A 510 4.23 1.81 -13.32
N PHE A 511 5.37 1.41 -12.79
CA PHE A 511 6.31 0.51 -13.44
C PHE A 511 6.48 -0.78 -12.65
N THR A 512 7.02 -1.81 -13.30
CA THR A 512 7.26 -3.10 -12.63
C THR A 512 8.57 -3.10 -11.84
N SER A 513 9.55 -2.32 -12.28
CA SER A 513 10.86 -2.20 -11.64
C SER A 513 11.27 -0.75 -11.41
N SER A 514 12.20 -0.54 -10.46
CA SER A 514 12.78 0.80 -10.22
C SER A 514 13.69 1.27 -11.35
N VAL A 515 14.19 0.34 -12.17
CA VAL A 515 15.08 0.63 -13.29
C VAL A 515 14.25 1.23 -14.43
N GLU A 516 13.18 0.54 -14.85
CA GLU A 516 12.21 1.05 -15.83
C GLU A 516 11.67 2.43 -15.43
N CYS A 517 11.31 2.61 -14.15
CA CYS A 517 10.82 3.89 -13.64
C CYS A 517 11.86 5.01 -13.80
N PHE A 518 13.15 4.73 -13.60
CA PHE A 518 14.21 5.72 -13.73
C PHE A 518 14.53 6.01 -15.20
N ASP A 519 14.56 4.99 -16.05
CA ASP A 519 14.82 5.12 -17.47
C ASP A 519 13.69 5.91 -18.16
N ALA A 520 12.43 5.64 -17.82
CA ALA A 520 11.29 6.40 -18.29
C ALA A 520 11.39 7.88 -17.86
N GLN A 521 11.78 8.16 -16.61
CA GLN A 521 12.00 9.53 -16.15
C GLN A 521 13.11 10.22 -16.95
N CYS A 522 14.20 9.52 -17.27
CA CYS A 522 15.26 10.07 -18.09
C CYS A 522 14.76 10.49 -19.47
N VAL A 523 13.88 9.71 -20.10
CA VAL A 523 13.29 10.06 -21.40
C VAL A 523 12.32 11.25 -21.26
N LEU A 524 11.43 11.21 -20.27
CA LEU A 524 10.40 12.23 -20.04
C LEU A 524 10.98 13.61 -19.71
N GLU A 525 12.10 13.65 -18.98
CA GLU A 525 12.79 14.89 -18.60
C GLU A 525 13.93 15.24 -19.58
N GLY A 526 14.12 14.46 -20.66
CA GLY A 526 15.13 14.71 -21.70
C GLY A 526 16.58 14.49 -21.27
N TRP A 527 16.81 13.72 -20.21
CA TRP A 527 18.12 13.33 -19.68
C TRP A 527 18.77 12.20 -20.47
N ASP A 528 18.04 11.48 -21.32
CA ASP A 528 18.53 10.42 -22.20
C ASP A 528 19.47 10.92 -23.31
N THR A 529 19.33 12.18 -23.74
CA THR A 529 20.11 12.79 -24.83
C THR A 529 21.53 13.22 -24.44
N VAL A 530 22.09 12.68 -23.35
CA VAL A 530 23.47 12.96 -22.91
C VAL A 530 24.48 12.26 -23.82
N VAL A 531 25.59 12.93 -24.15
CA VAL A 531 26.70 12.36 -24.93
C VAL A 531 27.15 11.03 -24.31
N THR A 532 27.08 9.95 -25.09
CA THR A 532 27.23 8.55 -24.63
C THR A 532 28.53 8.30 -23.86
N LYS A 533 29.63 8.98 -24.23
CA LYS A 533 30.92 8.88 -23.52
C LYS A 533 30.86 9.47 -22.11
N LEU A 534 30.22 10.63 -21.94
CA LEU A 534 30.09 11.31 -20.64
C LEU A 534 29.07 10.60 -19.75
N ALA A 535 27.95 10.16 -20.33
CA ALA A 535 26.94 9.33 -19.66
C ALA A 535 27.56 8.07 -19.04
N ARG A 536 28.45 7.38 -19.78
CA ARG A 536 29.13 6.17 -19.31
C ARG A 536 30.08 6.43 -18.14
N VAL A 537 30.78 7.57 -18.14
CA VAL A 537 31.70 7.94 -17.05
C VAL A 537 30.91 8.24 -15.78
N ILE A 538 29.87 9.07 -15.86
CA ILE A 538 29.10 9.52 -14.69
C ILE A 538 28.19 8.40 -14.18
N GLY A 539 27.59 7.60 -15.06
CA GLY A 539 26.86 6.38 -14.70
C GLY A 539 27.78 5.33 -14.05
N GLY A 540 29.04 5.26 -14.48
CA GLY A 540 30.09 4.46 -13.85
C GLY A 540 30.29 4.82 -12.37
N TRP A 541 30.39 6.11 -12.05
CA TRP A 541 30.54 6.56 -10.65
C TRP A 541 29.40 6.10 -9.75
N ARG A 542 28.14 6.18 -10.21
CA ARG A 542 27.01 5.67 -9.43
C ARG A 542 27.12 4.17 -9.22
N ALA A 543 27.38 3.40 -10.28
CA ALA A 543 27.49 1.95 -10.20
C ALA A 543 28.64 1.52 -9.27
N ASP A 544 29.78 2.20 -9.33
CA ASP A 544 30.95 1.94 -8.49
C ASP A 544 30.65 2.26 -7.02
N ILE A 545 29.99 3.39 -6.73
CA ILE A 545 29.59 3.76 -5.37
C ILE A 545 28.55 2.78 -4.82
N GLU A 546 27.50 2.47 -5.59
CA GLU A 546 26.49 1.50 -5.18
C GLU A 546 27.12 0.13 -4.92
N LYS A 547 27.97 -0.37 -5.81
CA LYS A 547 28.71 -1.62 -5.66
C LYS A 547 29.53 -1.67 -4.38
N GLU A 548 30.31 -0.63 -4.10
CA GLU A 548 31.13 -0.59 -2.87
C GLU A 548 30.26 -0.47 -1.60
N LEU A 549 29.11 0.23 -1.68
CA LEU A 549 28.11 0.25 -0.60
C LEU A 549 27.48 -1.14 -0.38
N VAL A 550 27.16 -1.89 -1.45
CA VAL A 550 26.64 -3.29 -1.35
C VAL A 550 27.63 -4.18 -0.63
N ILE A 551 28.89 -4.15 -1.07
CA ILE A 551 29.98 -4.95 -0.50
C ILE A 551 30.12 -4.65 1.01
N TRP A 552 29.91 -3.41 1.39
CA TRP A 552 30.01 -2.99 2.78
C TRP A 552 28.79 -3.40 3.63
N VAL A 553 27.59 -3.35 3.07
CA VAL A 553 26.33 -3.75 3.72
C VAL A 553 26.23 -5.26 3.94
N THR A 554 26.55 -6.05 2.90
CA THR A 554 26.47 -7.52 2.91
C THR A 554 27.48 -8.16 3.87
N ARG A 555 28.53 -7.40 4.22
CA ARG A 555 29.57 -7.71 5.21
C ARG A 555 29.07 -7.98 6.64
N SER A 556 27.85 -7.54 6.99
CA SER A 556 27.27 -7.73 8.33
C SER A 556 27.08 -9.20 8.76
N ARG A 557 27.33 -10.18 7.86
CA ARG A 557 27.15 -11.64 8.10
C ARG A 557 28.41 -12.52 7.97
N ALA A 558 29.61 -12.00 7.66
CA ALA A 558 30.83 -12.82 7.42
C ALA A 558 31.66 -13.15 8.69
N SER A 559 32.82 -13.83 8.58
CA SER A 559 33.74 -14.20 9.69
C SER A 559 34.87 -13.16 9.94
N SER A 560 35.66 -13.28 11.01
CA SER A 560 36.44 -12.19 11.66
C SER A 560 37.67 -11.63 10.91
N TRP A 561 38.41 -12.43 10.14
CA TRP A 561 39.69 -11.98 9.53
C TRP A 561 39.51 -11.44 8.10
N ASP A 562 38.67 -12.07 7.28
CA ASP A 562 38.27 -11.54 5.96
C ASP A 562 37.50 -10.21 6.06
N LYS A 563 36.88 -9.95 7.22
CA LYS A 563 36.21 -8.68 7.55
C LYS A 563 37.13 -7.48 7.54
N ALA A 564 38.41 -7.58 7.90
CA ALA A 564 39.28 -6.41 8.06
C ALA A 564 39.87 -5.94 6.72
N MET A 565 40.37 -6.87 5.90
CA MET A 565 41.09 -6.57 4.66
C MET A 565 40.18 -6.08 3.52
N MET A 566 39.01 -6.71 3.33
CA MET A 566 38.02 -6.31 2.31
C MET A 566 37.40 -4.94 2.62
N GLY A 567 37.31 -4.60 3.91
CA GLY A 567 36.77 -3.32 4.39
C GLY A 567 37.66 -2.12 4.10
N VAL A 568 38.98 -2.25 4.25
CA VAL A 568 39.92 -1.16 4.00
C VAL A 568 39.97 -0.81 2.51
N LYS A 569 40.03 -1.82 1.64
CA LYS A 569 40.03 -1.61 0.18
C LYS A 569 38.74 -0.95 -0.31
N ALA A 570 37.58 -1.44 0.13
CA ALA A 570 36.29 -0.84 -0.25
C ALA A 570 36.12 0.58 0.30
N THR A 571 36.53 0.84 1.55
CA THR A 571 36.51 2.18 2.16
C THR A 571 37.44 3.14 1.41
N HIS A 572 38.63 2.68 1.02
CA HIS A 572 39.56 3.47 0.22
C HIS A 572 39.00 3.78 -1.17
N ARG A 573 38.43 2.78 -1.87
CA ARG A 573 37.79 2.96 -3.19
C ARG A 573 36.62 3.93 -3.12
N LEU A 574 35.71 3.76 -2.17
CA LEU A 574 34.62 4.72 -1.93
C LEU A 574 35.16 6.13 -1.63
N GLY A 575 36.27 6.21 -0.89
CA GLY A 575 36.98 7.47 -0.64
C GLY A 575 37.54 8.14 -1.90
N VAL A 576 38.03 7.36 -2.86
CA VAL A 576 38.49 7.83 -4.18
C VAL A 576 37.31 8.36 -4.98
N GLU A 577 36.21 7.60 -5.10
CA GLU A 577 35.03 8.04 -5.85
C GLU A 577 34.44 9.34 -5.31
N PHE A 578 34.35 9.49 -3.99
CA PHE A 578 33.90 10.74 -3.38
C PHE A 578 34.85 11.91 -3.70
N ARG A 579 36.17 11.70 -3.67
CA ARG A 579 37.12 12.77 -4.02
C ARG A 579 36.97 13.20 -5.48
N THR A 580 36.76 12.25 -6.38
CA THR A 580 36.50 12.53 -7.80
C THR A 580 35.22 13.36 -7.97
N LEU A 581 34.14 13.02 -7.26
CA LEU A 581 32.89 13.79 -7.31
C LEU A 581 33.03 15.19 -6.69
N GLU A 582 33.82 15.32 -5.63
CA GLU A 582 34.07 16.61 -4.96
C GLU A 582 34.85 17.59 -5.85
N THR A 583 35.82 17.09 -6.62
CA THR A 583 36.61 17.91 -7.55
C THR A 583 35.90 18.17 -8.88
N TYR A 584 34.93 17.33 -9.25
CA TYR A 584 34.18 17.51 -10.48
C TYR A 584 33.13 18.62 -10.36
N GLU A 585 33.05 19.46 -11.39
CA GLU A 585 32.02 20.49 -11.54
C GLU A 585 31.11 20.12 -12.70
N PHE A 586 29.83 19.95 -12.40
CA PHE A 586 28.81 19.71 -13.42
C PHE A 586 28.44 21.03 -14.08
N SER A 587 28.53 21.09 -15.40
CA SER A 587 28.11 22.26 -16.19
C SER A 587 26.59 22.37 -16.34
N ASP A 588 25.87 21.26 -16.17
CA ASP A 588 24.42 21.17 -16.33
C ASP A 588 23.84 20.16 -15.31
N ALA A 589 22.70 20.52 -14.70
CA ALA A 589 21.96 19.66 -13.78
C ALA A 589 21.58 18.32 -14.43
N LYS A 590 21.34 18.30 -15.75
CA LYS A 590 21.01 17.11 -16.53
C LYS A 590 21.99 15.95 -16.31
N TYR A 591 23.27 16.22 -16.15
CA TYR A 591 24.28 15.18 -15.90
C TYR A 591 24.14 14.54 -14.49
N ILE A 592 23.77 15.36 -13.51
CA ILE A 592 23.50 14.92 -12.14
C ILE A 592 22.22 14.10 -12.09
N TYR A 593 21.20 14.50 -12.86
CA TYR A 593 19.94 13.78 -12.95
C TYR A 593 20.07 12.44 -13.69
N HIS A 594 20.66 12.46 -14.89
CA HIS A 594 20.89 11.26 -15.71
C HIS A 594 21.63 10.17 -14.94
N SER A 595 22.63 10.56 -14.14
CA SER A 595 23.38 9.59 -13.34
C SER A 595 22.61 9.09 -12.12
N GLY A 596 21.64 9.85 -11.59
CA GLY A 596 20.96 9.51 -10.33
C GLY A 596 21.86 9.63 -9.08
N ILE A 597 23.08 10.17 -9.21
CA ILE A 597 24.07 10.21 -8.13
C ILE A 597 23.62 11.06 -6.93
N HIS A 598 22.86 12.12 -7.19
CA HIS A 598 22.27 12.99 -6.17
C HIS A 598 21.34 12.23 -5.21
N ASN A 599 20.59 11.23 -5.71
CA ASN A 599 19.74 10.40 -4.88
C ASN A 599 20.58 9.51 -3.94
N VAL A 600 21.63 8.88 -4.48
CA VAL A 600 22.56 8.06 -3.69
C VAL A 600 23.22 8.91 -2.59
N MET A 601 23.71 10.11 -2.93
CA MET A 601 24.34 11.00 -1.95
C MET A 601 23.35 11.46 -0.87
N LYS A 602 22.11 11.79 -1.23
CA LYS A 602 21.09 12.16 -0.25
C LYS A 602 20.77 11.00 0.70
N GLU A 603 20.67 9.79 0.19
CA GLU A 603 20.46 8.60 1.02
C GLU A 603 21.64 8.36 1.96
N VAL A 604 22.88 8.40 1.46
CA VAL A 604 24.10 8.25 2.26
C VAL A 604 24.18 9.32 3.36
N GLY A 605 23.83 10.57 3.07
CA GLY A 605 23.78 11.66 4.05
C GLY A 605 22.74 11.45 5.17
N ASN A 606 21.65 10.74 4.86
CA ASN A 606 20.55 10.46 5.78
C ASN A 606 20.70 9.17 6.60
N MET A 607 21.71 8.34 6.29
CA MET A 607 21.96 7.08 7.01
C MET A 607 22.22 7.30 8.52
N ALA A 608 21.79 6.32 9.34
CA ALA A 608 21.96 6.36 10.79
C ALA A 608 23.45 6.29 11.19
N PRO A 609 23.85 6.89 12.34
CA PRO A 609 25.23 6.85 12.83
C PRO A 609 25.72 5.43 13.16
N GLY A 610 26.26 4.72 12.17
CA GLY A 610 26.69 3.32 12.29
C GLY A 610 26.37 2.45 11.06
N ALA A 611 25.53 2.93 10.14
CA ALA A 611 25.24 2.28 8.86
C ALA A 611 26.32 2.55 7.79
N LEU A 612 27.35 3.32 8.12
CA LEU A 612 28.50 3.64 7.28
C LEU A 612 29.79 3.44 8.09
N PRO A 613 30.94 3.19 7.43
CA PRO A 613 32.20 2.97 8.13
C PRO A 613 32.59 4.18 8.98
N ARG A 614 32.70 3.97 10.31
CA ARG A 614 33.21 4.95 11.28
C ARG A 614 34.74 5.03 11.24
N VAL A 615 35.31 5.30 10.07
CA VAL A 615 36.72 5.67 9.97
C VAL A 615 36.78 7.18 10.10
N GLU A 616 37.30 7.68 11.22
CA GLU A 616 37.34 9.11 11.60
C GLU A 616 37.97 10.03 10.53
N GLY A 617 38.68 9.47 9.55
CA GLY A 617 39.27 10.23 8.43
C GLY A 617 38.41 10.40 7.18
N TYR A 618 37.35 9.61 6.95
CA TYR A 618 36.63 9.64 5.67
C TYR A 618 35.28 10.36 5.68
N ASN A 619 34.59 10.46 6.82
CA ASN A 619 33.37 11.27 7.01
C ASN A 619 32.33 11.22 5.86
N PHE A 620 32.07 10.04 5.27
CA PHE A 620 31.23 9.89 4.07
C PHE A 620 29.84 10.51 4.19
N ARG A 621 29.22 10.47 5.37
CA ARG A 621 27.91 11.07 5.61
C ARG A 621 27.92 12.58 5.42
N GLU A 622 28.88 13.27 6.04
CA GLU A 622 28.98 14.73 5.93
C GLU A 622 29.49 15.16 4.56
N ARG A 623 30.37 14.37 3.94
CA ARG A 623 30.80 14.58 2.55
C ARG A 623 29.65 14.45 1.56
N ALA A 624 28.78 13.44 1.75
CA ALA A 624 27.60 13.26 0.92
C ALA A 624 26.62 14.43 1.05
N ARG A 625 26.42 14.94 2.28
CA ARG A 625 25.62 16.17 2.51
C ARG A 625 26.23 17.37 1.82
N ALA A 626 27.54 17.59 1.99
CA ALA A 626 28.25 18.70 1.34
C ALA A 626 28.17 18.61 -0.19
N LEU A 627 28.19 17.42 -0.79
CA LEU A 627 27.98 17.22 -2.22
C LEU A 627 26.55 17.57 -2.65
N VAL A 628 25.54 17.18 -1.87
CA VAL A 628 24.15 17.56 -2.12
C VAL A 628 23.98 19.08 -2.04
N ASP A 629 24.56 19.72 -1.01
CA ASP A 629 24.55 21.17 -0.82
C ASP A 629 25.29 21.89 -1.96
N LYS A 630 26.42 21.32 -2.45
CA LYS A 630 27.17 21.83 -3.61
C LYS A 630 26.32 21.84 -4.87
N TRP A 631 25.55 20.77 -5.12
CA TRP A 631 24.72 20.65 -6.32
C TRP A 631 23.39 21.38 -6.22
N GLN A 632 22.95 21.72 -5.01
CA GLN A 632 21.65 22.30 -4.73
C GLN A 632 21.31 23.53 -5.60
N PRO A 633 22.18 24.57 -5.72
CA PRO A 633 21.86 25.74 -6.56
C PRO A 633 21.60 25.38 -8.02
N LEU A 634 22.39 24.45 -8.57
CA LEU A 634 22.26 23.98 -9.95
C LEU A 634 20.96 23.18 -10.12
N LEU A 635 20.63 22.28 -9.19
CA LEU A 635 19.39 21.49 -9.21
C LEU A 635 18.13 22.38 -9.10
N PHE A 636 18.16 23.41 -8.26
CA PHE A 636 17.07 24.38 -8.13
C PHE A 636 16.90 25.24 -9.39
N SER A 637 17.99 25.64 -10.04
CA SER A 637 17.93 26.42 -11.28
C SER A 637 17.25 25.67 -12.44
N ASP A 638 17.32 24.33 -12.43
CA ASP A 638 16.72 23.48 -13.46
C ASP A 638 15.28 23.05 -13.13
N LEU A 639 14.82 23.28 -11.89
CA LEU A 639 13.49 22.88 -11.41
C LEU A 639 12.31 23.36 -12.30
N PRO A 640 12.32 24.58 -12.89
CA PRO A 640 11.25 25.02 -13.78
C PRO A 640 11.08 24.14 -15.02
N LYS A 641 12.12 23.40 -15.45
CA LYS A 641 12.04 22.49 -16.60
C LYS A 641 11.51 21.11 -16.24
N ARG A 642 11.47 20.78 -14.94
CA ARG A 642 11.09 19.46 -14.45
C ARG A 642 9.60 19.32 -14.31
N HIS A 643 9.05 18.25 -14.85
CA HIS A 643 7.62 17.96 -14.80
C HIS A 643 7.30 16.59 -14.20
N TRP A 644 8.30 15.82 -13.78
CA TRP A 644 8.09 14.46 -13.29
C TRP A 644 8.82 14.23 -11.97
N MET A 645 8.09 13.71 -10.99
CA MET A 645 8.60 13.38 -9.66
C MET A 645 8.41 11.90 -9.35
N ARG A 646 9.37 11.27 -8.67
CA ARG A 646 9.22 9.89 -8.20
C ARG A 646 8.44 9.83 -6.89
N ARG A 647 7.52 8.88 -6.78
CA ARG A 647 6.87 8.47 -5.53
C ARG A 647 7.14 6.99 -5.27
N GLY A 648 8.01 6.71 -4.32
CA GLY A 648 8.53 5.37 -4.14
C GLY A 648 9.38 4.89 -5.31
N PRO A 649 9.77 3.61 -5.31
CA PRO A 649 10.72 3.09 -6.28
C PRO A 649 10.16 2.98 -7.70
N THR A 650 8.85 2.80 -7.88
CA THR A 650 8.24 2.35 -9.13
C THR A 650 7.12 3.24 -9.65
N THR A 651 6.96 4.45 -9.12
CA THR A 651 5.90 5.38 -9.57
C THR A 651 6.49 6.73 -9.94
N LEU A 652 6.03 7.27 -11.07
CA LEU A 652 6.22 8.66 -11.47
C LEU A 652 4.90 9.41 -11.41
N GLU A 653 4.95 10.64 -10.93
CA GLU A 653 3.85 11.58 -10.89
C GLU A 653 4.21 12.83 -11.68
N TYR A 654 3.29 13.26 -12.55
CA TYR A 654 3.40 14.52 -13.27
C TYR A 654 3.18 15.69 -12.31
N VAL A 655 4.01 16.72 -12.45
CA VAL A 655 4.00 17.94 -11.65
C VAL A 655 3.80 19.11 -12.60
N SER A 656 2.57 19.65 -12.62
CA SER A 656 2.25 20.83 -13.43
C SER A 656 2.98 22.08 -12.92
N ASP A 657 3.08 23.10 -13.77
CA ASP A 657 3.70 24.40 -13.43
C ASP A 657 2.97 25.14 -12.30
N CYS A 658 1.68 24.86 -12.11
CA CYS A 658 0.86 25.45 -11.06
C CYS A 658 0.90 24.65 -9.74
N SER A 659 1.71 23.58 -9.65
CA SER A 659 1.73 22.72 -8.47
C SER A 659 2.24 23.46 -7.23
N VAL A 660 1.52 23.30 -6.11
CA VAL A 660 1.92 23.83 -4.80
C VAL A 660 3.30 23.36 -4.34
N LEU A 661 3.76 22.21 -4.85
CA LEU A 661 5.08 21.66 -4.55
C LEU A 661 6.21 22.59 -5.02
N ARG A 662 5.97 23.42 -6.04
CA ARG A 662 6.98 24.35 -6.59
C ARG A 662 7.24 25.57 -5.69
N TYR A 663 6.38 25.86 -4.71
CA TYR A 663 6.46 27.06 -3.87
C TYR A 663 6.94 26.81 -2.44
N SER A 664 7.20 25.56 -2.06
CA SER A 664 7.74 25.21 -0.73
C SER A 664 9.10 24.53 -0.88
N GLU A 665 10.06 24.86 -0.02
CA GLU A 665 11.39 24.22 -0.04
C GLU A 665 11.30 22.69 0.06
N THR A 666 10.45 22.20 0.96
CA THR A 666 10.14 20.77 1.11
C THR A 666 9.54 20.16 -0.15
N GLY A 667 8.65 20.88 -0.84
CA GLY A 667 8.04 20.44 -2.10
C GLY A 667 9.04 20.41 -3.25
N MET A 668 9.89 21.42 -3.37
CA MET A 668 10.94 21.47 -4.40
C MET A 668 11.95 20.34 -4.20
N LEU A 669 12.36 20.08 -2.95
CA LEU A 669 13.20 18.93 -2.61
C LEU A 669 12.50 17.59 -2.90
N SER A 670 11.18 17.54 -2.77
CA SER A 670 10.39 16.36 -3.13
C SER A 670 10.41 16.12 -4.63
N ILE A 671 10.29 17.17 -5.46
CA ILE A 671 10.42 17.07 -6.93
C ILE A 671 11.82 16.55 -7.32
N ILE A 672 12.85 17.08 -6.68
CA ILE A 672 14.26 16.73 -6.96
C ILE A 672 14.55 15.27 -6.61
N PHE A 673 14.24 14.87 -5.36
CA PHE A 673 14.71 13.60 -4.78
C PHE A 673 13.65 12.50 -4.69
N GLY A 674 12.40 12.82 -5.02
CA GLY A 674 11.25 11.94 -4.84
C GLY A 674 10.72 11.91 -3.40
N VAL A 675 9.56 11.29 -3.25
CA VAL A 675 8.84 11.09 -1.98
C VAL A 675 8.75 9.59 -1.71
N ASP A 676 8.82 9.18 -0.43
CA ASP A 676 8.63 7.77 -0.01
C ASP A 676 9.52 6.74 -0.74
N MET A 677 10.72 7.16 -1.15
CA MET A 677 11.64 6.34 -1.95
C MET A 677 12.05 5.02 -1.28
N GLY A 678 11.86 4.91 0.04
CA GLY A 678 12.32 3.81 0.87
C GLY A 678 13.84 3.76 0.80
N GLY A 679 14.51 4.53 1.65
CA GLY A 679 15.97 4.74 1.53
C GLY A 679 16.73 3.42 1.45
N LEU A 680 17.74 3.33 0.58
CA LEU A 680 18.64 2.19 0.33
C LEU A 680 18.19 0.91 1.05
N ASP A 681 17.07 0.36 0.58
CA ASP A 681 16.47 -0.81 1.18
C ASP A 681 17.47 -1.93 0.95
N LEU A 682 18.22 -2.28 2.00
CA LEU A 682 19.32 -3.25 1.97
C LEU A 682 18.88 -4.61 1.37
N TYR A 683 17.56 -4.84 1.30
CA TYR A 683 16.88 -5.95 0.66
C TYR A 683 16.71 -5.86 -0.87
N LYS A 684 16.63 -4.67 -1.49
CA LYS A 684 16.51 -4.49 -2.96
C LYS A 684 17.85 -4.70 -3.65
N VAL A 685 18.92 -4.25 -3.04
CA VAL A 685 20.30 -4.42 -3.51
C VAL A 685 20.70 -5.91 -3.56
N LEU A 686 20.18 -6.72 -2.63
CA LEU A 686 20.41 -8.16 -2.59
C LEU A 686 19.70 -8.95 -3.71
N ARG A 687 18.56 -8.46 -4.24
CA ARG A 687 17.84 -9.16 -5.33
C ARG A 687 18.44 -8.98 -6.71
N ASN A 688 19.18 -7.90 -6.94
CA ASN A 688 19.88 -7.69 -8.20
C ASN A 688 21.24 -8.41 -8.26
N ALA A 689 21.60 -9.15 -7.19
CA ALA A 689 22.83 -9.92 -7.06
C ALA A 689 22.59 -11.45 -7.01
N GLU A 690 21.36 -11.91 -7.23
CA GLU A 690 20.99 -13.33 -7.40
C GLU A 690 20.61 -13.66 -8.84
#